data_AF-A0A925SLE6-F1
#
_entry.id   AF-A0A925SLE6-F1
#
_cell.length_a   1.000
_cell.length_b   1.000
_cell.length_c   1.000
_cell.angle_alpha   90.00
_cell.angle_beta   90.00
_cell.angle_gamma   90.00
#
_symmetry.space_group_name_H-M   'P 1'
#
loop_
_entity.id
_entity.type
_entity.pdbx_description
1 polymer ?
#
loop_
_entity_poly.entity_id
_entity_poly.type
_entity_poly.pdbx_seq_one_letter_code
_entity_poly.pdbx_strand_id
1 'polypeptide(L)'
;VYPVMLKSTAGGGGIGMKICQNEPELAEAFESVKRMAASAFKQSGVFLEKYVGVARHIEVQIFGDGRGRVVALGERDCSAQRRNQKVVEETPAPGLSPELRAELLASAQRLASAVGYQSAGTVEFVFDVTSLRFYFLEVNTRLQVEHGVTEEVTGIDLVEWMVKAAAGELDLADFQPVAHGASLQVRLYAEDPNKNFQPSSGVLTAADFPSAALARVETWVERGSEIPSFYDPMIAKIIVTAPTRAEALVKLATALAATRVAGIECNLDYLRQITASPEFAAGQIHTKWLATFPYRPATIDVVEPGTQTSVQDYPGRVGYWAVGVPPSGPMDDYAHRIANELVGNAPAAAALEITLAGPTLRFNTDTSLALCGAEFEADLDGNEIPWWRTVHVRGGAVLRIRGVKSAGCRAALAVRGGFDVPSYLGSKSTFALGKFGGHAGRVLRHGDVLPLSRAPEPFAPMRSAPAALIPTYSTHWEIRVLYGPHAAPDFFTEASIATLFASDYKVHYNSNRLGIRLIGPKPEFTRADGGEAGLHPSNIHDTEYAIGTLNFTGELPVILAKDGPSLGGFVCPVTIIKAELWKVGQLRPGDTLRFVRTTYEAALDLERAQDRAIAALEAPAWPVPLVTTAEPAIVRSLPATATTPAVVYRMAGDKYMLLEYGPLLLDLDLRFRVFALMEWFKSRPLPGLIELSPGVRSLQLNYDGRVLPLAKLLDALVAAEAELPPAASLTVPSRLVRLPLAFDADTTRAAIAKYRQSVRDTAPWLPSNVEFIRRINGLPSVEDVERTIYSARYLVLGLGDVYLGAPCAVPIDPRHRLQTTKYNPARTWTAEGEVGIGGVYMCVYGMESPGGYQLVGRTVPVWNTHRVTREFPAGQPWLLRFFDQVQFYPMPEAELNEFRREFHRGRATLDIVEQPFRVSDYHAFLERDSLDIAAFKARQTEAFNAERERWAADGSASHVVAEPVAPPPTHDLVAPAGGALVASPIAGSVWQVPVKVGDSVAASQKVAIIEAMKMEVPVEAPIAGVVTALAAAPGLLVTAGQPLLVISPE
;
A
#
# COMPACT_ATOMS: atom_id res chain seq x y z
N VAL A 1 -16.94 42.47 -43.25
CA VAL A 1 -16.33 41.12 -43.26
C VAL A 1 -16.76 40.47 -41.97
N TYR A 2 -17.52 39.38 -42.03
CA TYR A 2 -17.97 38.59 -40.88
C TYR A 2 -17.73 37.11 -41.19
N PRO A 3 -17.56 36.23 -40.19
CA PRO A 3 -17.47 36.53 -38.76
C PRO A 3 -16.19 37.28 -38.35
N VAL A 4 -16.26 38.01 -37.24
CA VAL A 4 -15.14 38.71 -36.60
C VAL A 4 -14.98 38.28 -35.15
N MET A 5 -13.77 38.35 -34.62
CA MET A 5 -13.49 38.18 -33.19
C MET A 5 -13.26 39.56 -32.59
N LEU A 6 -14.12 39.97 -31.67
CA LEU A 6 -13.92 41.15 -30.82
C LEU A 6 -13.04 40.75 -29.64
N LYS A 7 -11.94 41.47 -29.39
CA LYS A 7 -10.99 41.20 -28.30
C LYS A 7 -10.68 42.46 -27.50
N SER A 8 -10.35 42.29 -26.22
CA SER A 8 -9.78 43.36 -25.40
C SER A 8 -8.26 43.46 -25.57
N THR A 9 -7.68 44.66 -25.41
CA THR A 9 -6.23 44.89 -25.56
C THR A 9 -5.37 44.29 -24.45
N ALA A 10 -5.98 43.97 -23.30
CA ALA A 10 -5.29 43.46 -22.11
C ALA A 10 -5.65 42.00 -21.77
N GLY A 11 -6.48 41.35 -22.60
CA GLY A 11 -6.98 40.01 -22.34
C GLY A 11 -5.95 38.93 -22.62
N GLY A 12 -5.68 38.07 -21.63
CA GLY A 12 -4.91 36.83 -21.76
C GLY A 12 -5.78 35.61 -21.45
N GLY A 13 -5.44 34.45 -22.05
CA GLY A 13 -6.07 33.17 -21.71
C GLY A 13 -7.55 33.01 -22.06
N GLY A 14 -8.09 33.79 -23.01
CA GLY A 14 -9.48 33.66 -23.47
C GLY A 14 -10.50 34.61 -22.81
N ILE A 15 -10.08 35.43 -21.85
CA ILE A 15 -10.96 36.40 -21.17
C ILE A 15 -11.06 37.70 -22.00
N GLY A 16 -12.27 38.23 -22.16
CA GLY A 16 -12.51 39.46 -22.91
C GLY A 16 -12.45 39.30 -24.42
N MET A 17 -12.98 38.19 -24.96
CA MET A 17 -13.16 37.99 -26.40
C MET A 17 -14.53 37.38 -26.75
N LYS A 18 -15.11 37.77 -27.89
CA LYS A 18 -16.41 37.25 -28.38
C LYS A 18 -16.45 37.18 -29.90
N ILE A 19 -16.96 36.06 -30.43
CA ILE A 19 -17.21 35.89 -31.87
C ILE A 19 -18.50 36.61 -32.22
N CYS A 20 -18.49 37.39 -33.29
CA CYS A 20 -19.64 38.10 -33.81
C CYS A 20 -19.87 37.65 -35.26
N GLN A 21 -21.00 36.98 -35.50
CA GLN A 21 -21.36 36.45 -36.82
C GLN A 21 -21.91 37.54 -37.75
N ASN A 22 -22.36 38.65 -37.19
CA ASN A 22 -23.00 39.77 -37.87
C ASN A 22 -22.85 41.06 -37.06
N GLU A 23 -23.32 42.17 -37.63
CA GLU A 23 -23.23 43.49 -37.04
C GLU A 23 -24.05 43.66 -35.74
N PRO A 24 -25.30 43.16 -35.64
CA PRO A 24 -26.06 43.23 -34.38
C PRO A 24 -25.34 42.54 -33.21
N GLU A 25 -24.81 41.33 -33.41
CA GLU A 25 -24.06 40.61 -32.38
C GLU A 25 -22.80 41.35 -31.95
N LEU A 26 -22.13 42.04 -32.87
CA LEU A 26 -20.97 42.86 -32.56
C LEU A 26 -21.33 44.07 -31.69
N ALA A 27 -22.39 44.79 -32.04
CA ALA A 27 -22.86 45.93 -31.27
C ALA A 27 -23.21 45.52 -29.82
N GLU A 28 -23.86 44.37 -29.66
CA GLU A 28 -24.20 43.82 -28.34
C GLU A 28 -22.95 43.36 -27.56
N ALA A 29 -22.00 42.69 -28.24
CA ALA A 29 -20.77 42.20 -27.63
C ALA A 29 -19.82 43.33 -27.18
N PHE A 30 -19.81 44.46 -27.89
CA PHE A 30 -18.86 45.55 -27.68
C PHE A 30 -18.84 46.07 -26.24
N GLU A 31 -20.01 46.46 -25.73
CA GLU A 31 -20.14 47.01 -24.37
C GLU A 31 -19.96 45.96 -23.27
N SER A 32 -20.21 44.69 -23.58
CA SER A 32 -19.98 43.58 -22.65
C SER A 32 -18.48 43.30 -22.49
N VAL A 33 -17.75 43.13 -23.60
CA VAL A 33 -16.30 42.87 -23.60
C VAL A 33 -15.53 44.06 -23.01
N LYS A 34 -15.93 45.29 -23.34
CA LYS A 34 -15.32 46.51 -22.80
C LYS A 34 -15.47 46.63 -21.28
N ARG A 35 -16.67 46.35 -20.73
CA ARG A 35 -16.90 46.33 -19.27
C ARG A 35 -16.12 45.22 -18.58
N MET A 36 -16.10 44.03 -19.17
CA MET A 36 -15.35 42.89 -18.65
C MET A 36 -13.85 43.22 -18.56
N ALA A 37 -13.27 43.80 -19.61
CA ALA A 37 -11.87 44.19 -19.63
C ALA A 37 -11.55 45.27 -18.58
N ALA A 38 -12.43 46.28 -18.44
CA ALA A 38 -12.25 47.33 -17.43
C ALA A 38 -12.27 46.78 -16.00
N SER A 39 -13.13 45.80 -15.73
CA SER A 39 -13.24 45.14 -14.41
C SER A 39 -12.04 44.21 -14.13
N ALA A 40 -11.67 43.36 -15.09
CA ALA A 40 -10.65 42.33 -14.91
C ALA A 40 -9.22 42.86 -15.01
N PHE A 41 -8.97 43.84 -15.89
CA PHE A 41 -7.61 44.26 -16.27
C PHE A 41 -7.36 45.76 -16.13
N LYS A 42 -8.33 46.53 -15.60
CA LYS A 42 -8.28 48.00 -15.49
C LYS A 42 -7.97 48.72 -16.81
N GLN A 43 -8.27 48.09 -17.95
CA GLN A 43 -8.15 48.66 -19.29
C GLN A 43 -9.40 48.38 -20.11
N SER A 44 -9.85 49.35 -20.93
CA SER A 44 -11.09 49.24 -21.71
C SER A 44 -10.88 49.22 -23.23
N GLY A 45 -9.63 49.04 -23.69
CA GLY A 45 -9.33 48.96 -25.12
C GLY A 45 -9.92 47.69 -25.74
N VAL A 46 -10.50 47.81 -26.93
CA VAL A 46 -11.00 46.69 -27.72
C VAL A 46 -10.61 46.84 -29.17
N PHE A 47 -10.42 45.71 -29.87
CA PHE A 47 -10.07 45.66 -31.28
C PHE A 47 -10.77 44.47 -31.96
N LEU A 48 -10.79 44.49 -33.30
CA LEU A 48 -11.41 43.45 -34.12
C LEU A 48 -10.37 42.70 -34.92
N GLU A 49 -10.53 41.38 -35.00
CA GLU A 49 -9.79 40.52 -35.92
C GLU A 49 -10.75 39.76 -36.83
N LYS A 50 -10.28 39.41 -38.03
CA LYS A 50 -10.96 38.43 -38.87
C LYS A 50 -11.00 37.11 -38.09
N TYR A 51 -12.18 36.52 -37.93
CA TYR A 51 -12.29 35.22 -37.30
C TYR A 51 -11.95 34.10 -38.29
N VAL A 52 -11.03 33.22 -37.90
CA VAL A 52 -10.68 32.01 -38.66
C VAL A 52 -11.29 30.80 -37.93
N GLY A 53 -12.33 30.19 -38.53
CA GLY A 53 -13.12 29.16 -37.88
C GLY A 53 -12.43 27.81 -37.71
N VAL A 54 -11.65 27.40 -38.71
CA VAL A 54 -10.83 26.18 -38.70
C VAL A 54 -9.39 26.62 -38.93
N ALA A 55 -8.62 26.69 -37.85
CA ALA A 55 -7.25 27.18 -37.90
C ALA A 55 -6.28 26.20 -37.24
N ARG A 56 -5.08 26.12 -37.80
CA ARG A 56 -3.92 25.57 -37.12
C ARG A 56 -3.19 26.69 -36.38
N HIS A 57 -2.49 26.31 -35.31
CA HIS A 57 -1.61 27.19 -34.56
C HIS A 57 -0.18 26.81 -34.92
N ILE A 58 0.47 27.63 -35.74
CA ILE A 58 1.85 27.41 -36.16
C ILE A 58 2.71 28.52 -35.57
N GLU A 59 3.83 28.16 -34.98
CA GLU A 59 4.70 29.11 -34.32
C GLU A 59 6.15 28.92 -34.76
N VAL A 60 6.95 29.98 -34.73
CA VAL A 60 8.35 29.97 -35.16
C VAL A 60 9.24 30.27 -33.98
N GLN A 61 10.14 29.34 -33.66
CA GLN A 61 11.22 29.58 -32.70
C GLN A 61 12.20 30.58 -33.29
N ILE A 62 12.47 31.63 -32.55
CA ILE A 62 13.52 32.60 -32.88
C ILE A 62 14.56 32.67 -31.76
N PHE A 63 15.77 33.07 -32.14
CA PHE A 63 16.80 33.46 -31.18
C PHE A 63 17.49 34.73 -31.67
N GLY A 64 17.53 35.75 -30.83
CA GLY A 64 18.14 37.05 -31.14
C GLY A 64 19.34 37.38 -30.25
N ASP A 65 20.32 38.10 -30.79
CA ASP A 65 21.52 38.52 -30.05
C ASP A 65 21.37 39.88 -29.34
N GLY A 66 20.24 40.58 -29.51
CA GLY A 66 20.03 41.94 -29.02
C GLY A 66 20.81 43.03 -29.77
N ARG A 67 21.55 42.67 -30.82
CA ARG A 67 22.36 43.56 -31.68
C ARG A 67 21.80 43.62 -33.11
N GLY A 68 20.57 43.13 -33.30
CA GLY A 68 19.83 43.17 -34.56
C GLY A 68 19.91 41.89 -35.40
N ARG A 69 20.69 40.88 -34.99
CA ARG A 69 20.69 39.56 -35.64
C ARG A 69 19.70 38.65 -34.94
N VAL A 70 18.77 38.10 -35.73
CA VAL A 70 17.84 37.05 -35.29
C VAL A 70 17.94 35.88 -36.24
N VAL A 71 17.90 34.67 -35.72
CA VAL A 71 17.76 33.42 -36.47
C VAL A 71 16.42 32.77 -36.17
N ALA A 72 15.77 32.21 -37.19
CA ALA A 72 14.55 31.41 -37.04
C ALA A 72 14.95 29.92 -37.06
N LEU A 73 14.80 29.23 -35.93
CA LEU A 73 15.33 27.87 -35.73
C LEU A 73 14.39 26.77 -36.27
N GLY A 74 13.20 27.15 -36.72
CA GLY A 74 12.19 26.24 -37.29
C GLY A 74 10.80 26.55 -36.75
N GLU A 75 9.79 25.96 -37.39
CA GLU A 75 8.40 26.08 -36.97
C GLU A 75 7.91 24.86 -36.17
N ARG A 76 6.94 25.08 -35.29
CA ARG A 76 6.21 24.03 -34.56
C ARG A 76 4.72 24.15 -34.85
N ASP A 77 4.04 23.02 -34.97
CA ASP A 77 2.59 22.94 -34.95
C ASP A 77 2.12 22.65 -33.52
N CYS A 78 1.34 23.57 -32.96
CA CYS A 78 0.76 23.48 -31.62
C CYS A 78 -0.77 23.41 -31.67
N SER A 79 -1.35 22.88 -32.75
CA SER A 79 -2.80 22.91 -32.99
C SER A 79 -3.61 21.97 -32.09
N ALA A 80 -2.98 20.95 -31.51
CA ALA A 80 -3.65 20.03 -30.59
C ALA A 80 -3.85 20.71 -29.22
N GLN A 81 -4.89 21.55 -29.15
CA GLN A 81 -5.21 22.37 -27.98
C GLN A 81 -6.58 22.03 -27.40
N ARG A 82 -6.66 21.98 -26.08
CA ARG A 82 -7.90 21.85 -25.32
C ARG A 82 -8.16 23.12 -24.54
N ARG A 83 -9.26 23.82 -24.81
CA ARG A 83 -9.55 25.14 -24.18
C ARG A 83 -8.35 26.09 -24.24
N ASN A 84 -7.70 26.12 -25.40
CA ASN A 84 -6.48 26.92 -25.68
C ASN A 84 -5.23 26.50 -24.88
N GLN A 85 -5.25 25.36 -24.20
CA GLN A 85 -4.08 24.75 -23.57
C GLN A 85 -3.49 23.71 -24.51
N LYS A 86 -2.21 23.85 -24.85
CA LYS A 86 -1.48 22.94 -25.76
C LYS A 86 -1.27 21.58 -25.06
N VAL A 87 -1.47 20.48 -25.80
CA VAL A 87 -1.37 19.09 -25.28
C VAL A 87 -0.32 18.28 -26.03
N VAL A 88 -0.26 18.47 -27.36
CA VAL A 88 0.67 17.80 -28.26
C VAL A 88 1.25 18.85 -29.22
N GLU A 89 2.57 18.80 -29.41
CA GLU A 89 3.29 19.69 -30.33
C GLU A 89 4.21 18.87 -31.23
N GLU A 90 4.42 19.33 -32.46
CA GLU A 90 5.30 18.65 -33.40
C GLU A 90 6.09 19.62 -34.29
N THR A 91 7.26 19.18 -34.74
CA THR A 91 8.07 19.88 -35.75
C THR A 91 8.71 18.86 -36.70
N PRO A 92 8.82 19.15 -38.00
CA PRO A 92 8.23 20.30 -38.71
C PRO A 92 6.70 20.25 -38.75
N ALA A 93 6.06 21.39 -39.00
CA ALA A 93 4.60 21.43 -39.12
C ALA A 93 4.12 20.63 -40.36
N PRO A 94 3.15 19.70 -40.21
CA PRO A 94 2.73 18.83 -41.30
C PRO A 94 2.02 19.61 -42.41
N GLY A 95 2.18 19.20 -43.67
CA GLY A 95 1.41 19.74 -44.79
C GLY A 95 1.70 21.19 -45.19
N LEU A 96 2.77 21.83 -44.69
CA LEU A 96 3.25 23.12 -45.21
C LEU A 96 4.18 22.90 -46.41
N SER A 97 3.97 23.66 -47.50
CA SER A 97 4.91 23.66 -48.63
C SER A 97 6.25 24.31 -48.24
N PRO A 98 7.35 23.95 -48.90
CA PRO A 98 8.65 24.57 -48.65
C PRO A 98 8.64 26.10 -48.77
N GLU A 99 7.89 26.64 -49.74
CA GLU A 99 7.78 28.08 -50.01
C GLU A 99 7.05 28.79 -48.85
N LEU A 100 5.93 28.22 -48.41
CA LEU A 100 5.14 28.76 -47.31
C LEU A 100 5.91 28.72 -45.99
N ARG A 101 6.67 27.64 -45.74
CA ARG A 101 7.56 27.54 -44.59
C ARG A 101 8.64 28.63 -44.64
N ALA A 102 9.30 28.81 -45.77
CA ALA A 102 10.31 29.85 -45.93
C ALA A 102 9.72 31.25 -45.69
N GLU A 103 8.52 31.53 -46.19
CA GLU A 103 7.81 32.80 -45.96
C GLU A 103 7.48 33.02 -44.47
N LEU A 104 7.00 31.97 -43.79
CA LEU A 104 6.67 32.00 -42.36
C LEU A 104 7.91 32.31 -41.51
N LEU A 105 9.02 31.57 -41.72
CA LEU A 105 10.27 31.75 -40.99
C LEU A 105 10.87 33.14 -41.23
N ALA A 106 10.90 33.59 -42.49
CA ALA A 106 11.40 34.92 -42.85
C ALA A 106 10.55 36.04 -42.23
N SER A 107 9.23 35.83 -42.10
CA SER A 107 8.33 36.81 -41.48
C SER A 107 8.59 36.95 -39.98
N ALA A 108 8.77 35.84 -39.26
CA ALA A 108 9.15 35.83 -37.85
C ALA A 108 10.51 36.52 -37.62
N GLN A 109 11.50 36.19 -38.46
CA GLN A 109 12.83 36.79 -38.39
C GLN A 109 12.80 38.30 -38.63
N ARG A 110 12.06 38.78 -39.65
CA ARG A 110 11.92 40.21 -39.93
C ARG A 110 11.28 40.96 -38.76
N LEU A 111 10.20 40.43 -38.19
CA LEU A 111 9.50 41.03 -37.05
C LEU A 111 10.46 41.21 -35.86
N ALA A 112 11.17 40.15 -35.50
CA ALA A 112 12.06 40.16 -34.35
C ALA A 112 13.32 41.02 -34.57
N SER A 113 13.88 41.01 -35.79
CA SER A 113 15.03 41.86 -36.13
C SER A 113 14.68 43.35 -36.06
N ALA A 114 13.46 43.72 -36.46
CA ALA A 114 12.99 45.10 -36.44
C ALA A 114 12.93 45.72 -35.04
N VAL A 115 12.85 44.90 -34.00
CA VAL A 115 12.81 45.33 -32.59
C VAL A 115 14.12 45.05 -31.85
N GLY A 116 15.16 44.57 -32.53
CA GLY A 116 16.43 44.20 -31.89
C GLY A 116 16.26 43.13 -30.82
N TYR A 117 15.43 42.11 -31.09
CA TYR A 117 15.08 41.08 -30.11
C TYR A 117 16.32 40.38 -29.54
N GLN A 118 16.29 40.06 -28.23
CA GLN A 118 17.37 39.38 -27.51
C GLN A 118 16.87 38.09 -26.87
N SER A 119 17.70 37.05 -26.86
CA SER A 119 17.44 35.72 -26.27
C SER A 119 16.42 34.90 -27.07
N ALA A 120 15.85 33.86 -26.46
CA ALA A 120 14.83 33.01 -27.06
C ALA A 120 13.45 33.70 -27.08
N GLY A 121 12.72 33.52 -28.17
CA GLY A 121 11.33 33.96 -28.30
C GLY A 121 10.57 33.11 -29.31
N THR A 122 9.25 33.27 -29.36
CA THR A 122 8.42 32.58 -30.34
C THR A 122 7.45 33.56 -30.99
N VAL A 123 7.38 33.54 -32.32
CA VAL A 123 6.35 34.27 -33.08
C VAL A 123 5.24 33.29 -33.45
N GLU A 124 4.03 33.52 -32.93
CA GLU A 124 2.88 32.63 -33.15
C GLU A 124 2.00 33.15 -34.29
N PHE A 125 1.44 32.22 -35.06
CA PHE A 125 0.59 32.48 -36.21
C PHE A 125 -0.68 31.60 -36.19
N VAL A 126 -1.78 32.20 -36.64
CA VAL A 126 -3.00 31.48 -37.01
C VAL A 126 -2.89 31.09 -38.47
N PHE A 127 -2.90 29.79 -38.78
CA PHE A 127 -2.88 29.27 -40.14
C PHE A 127 -4.28 28.81 -40.57
N ASP A 128 -4.85 29.49 -41.57
CA ASP A 128 -6.13 29.16 -42.17
C ASP A 128 -5.95 28.03 -43.20
N VAL A 129 -6.43 26.84 -42.85
CA VAL A 129 -6.28 25.64 -43.68
C VAL A 129 -7.09 25.68 -44.98
N THR A 130 -8.07 26.59 -45.09
CA THR A 130 -8.86 26.76 -46.33
C THR A 130 -8.17 27.71 -47.29
N SER A 131 -7.71 28.87 -46.81
CA SER A 131 -7.02 29.84 -47.67
C SER A 131 -5.53 29.60 -47.83
N LEU A 132 -4.95 28.68 -47.05
CA LEU A 132 -3.52 28.41 -46.94
C LEU A 132 -2.70 29.66 -46.63
N ARG A 133 -3.24 30.53 -45.78
CA ARG A 133 -2.59 31.78 -45.33
C ARG A 133 -2.36 31.74 -43.83
N PHE A 134 -1.21 32.27 -43.40
CA PHE A 134 -0.93 32.52 -42.00
C PHE A 134 -1.15 34.00 -41.66
N TYR A 135 -1.54 34.26 -40.41
CA TYR A 135 -1.76 35.59 -39.86
C TYR A 135 -1.05 35.67 -38.52
N PHE A 136 -0.34 36.76 -38.26
CA PHE A 136 0.31 37.00 -36.97
C PHE A 136 -0.72 36.92 -35.83
N LEU A 137 -0.34 36.27 -34.73
CA LEU A 137 -1.14 36.18 -33.51
C LEU A 137 -0.48 36.96 -32.37
N GLU A 138 0.71 36.52 -31.94
CA GLU A 138 1.44 37.13 -30.83
C GLU A 138 2.94 36.80 -30.86
N VAL A 139 3.71 37.44 -29.99
CA VAL A 139 5.10 37.05 -29.70
C VAL A 139 5.19 36.66 -28.23
N ASN A 140 5.56 35.42 -27.96
CA ASN A 140 5.95 34.99 -26.62
C ASN A 140 7.40 35.41 -26.38
N THR A 141 7.60 36.44 -25.55
CA THR A 141 8.93 37.03 -25.29
C THR A 141 9.76 36.24 -24.26
N ARG A 142 9.73 34.91 -24.37
CA ARG A 142 10.33 33.95 -23.44
C ARG A 142 10.49 32.58 -24.11
N LEU A 143 11.23 31.69 -23.46
CA LEU A 143 11.21 30.26 -23.80
C LEU A 143 9.82 29.65 -23.57
N GLN A 144 9.45 28.68 -24.39
CA GLN A 144 8.19 27.95 -24.31
C GLN A 144 8.38 26.50 -23.85
N VAL A 145 7.29 25.89 -23.38
CA VAL A 145 7.31 24.54 -22.80
C VAL A 145 7.76 23.51 -23.84
N GLU A 146 7.32 23.69 -25.07
CA GLU A 146 7.54 22.88 -26.28
C GLU A 146 8.88 23.10 -26.99
N HIS A 147 9.81 23.87 -26.41
CA HIS A 147 11.10 24.14 -27.03
C HIS A 147 11.90 22.85 -27.35
N GLY A 148 11.74 21.80 -26.53
CA GLY A 148 12.45 20.53 -26.68
C GLY A 148 12.27 19.86 -28.05
N VAL A 149 11.13 20.02 -28.74
CA VAL A 149 11.00 19.46 -30.10
C VAL A 149 11.92 20.15 -31.10
N THR A 150 12.15 21.46 -30.93
CA THR A 150 13.09 22.23 -31.76
C THR A 150 14.52 21.83 -31.45
N GLU A 151 14.87 21.64 -30.18
CA GLU A 151 16.21 21.20 -29.78
C GLU A 151 16.55 19.85 -30.40
N GLU A 152 15.63 18.88 -30.36
CA GLU A 152 15.92 17.53 -30.87
C GLU A 152 16.20 17.50 -32.38
N VAL A 153 15.51 18.33 -33.18
CA VAL A 153 15.75 18.35 -34.64
C VAL A 153 16.93 19.24 -35.03
N THR A 154 17.34 20.18 -34.19
CA THR A 154 18.44 21.13 -34.49
C THR A 154 19.76 20.80 -33.79
N GLY A 155 19.74 20.02 -32.71
CA GLY A 155 20.89 19.77 -31.84
C GLY A 155 21.29 20.98 -30.98
N ILE A 156 20.43 21.99 -30.85
CA ILE A 156 20.69 23.23 -30.11
C ILE A 156 20.10 23.13 -28.71
N ASP A 157 20.91 23.35 -27.68
CA ASP A 157 20.40 23.63 -26.32
C ASP A 157 20.05 25.13 -26.21
N LEU A 158 18.76 25.42 -26.17
CA LEU A 158 18.24 26.78 -26.15
C LEU A 158 18.51 27.47 -24.81
N VAL A 159 18.52 26.72 -23.70
CA VAL A 159 18.82 27.27 -22.38
C VAL A 159 20.30 27.65 -22.30
N GLU A 160 21.19 26.80 -22.80
CA GLU A 160 22.61 27.11 -22.95
C GLU A 160 22.82 28.39 -23.77
N TRP A 161 22.13 28.52 -24.90
CA TRP A 161 22.18 29.72 -25.74
C TRP A 161 21.67 30.95 -25.00
N MET A 162 20.57 30.85 -24.24
CA MET A 162 20.06 31.95 -23.42
C MET A 162 21.10 32.42 -22.40
N VAL A 163 21.79 31.49 -21.74
CA VAL A 163 22.85 31.80 -20.76
C VAL A 163 24.07 32.44 -21.46
N LYS A 164 24.55 31.88 -22.57
CA LYS A 164 25.66 32.43 -23.36
C LYS A 164 25.36 33.82 -23.92
N ALA A 165 24.14 34.04 -24.42
CA ALA A 165 23.70 35.34 -24.91
C ALA A 165 23.66 36.39 -23.79
N ALA A 166 23.17 36.01 -22.60
CA ALA A 166 23.17 36.89 -21.42
C ALA A 166 24.59 37.23 -20.95
N ALA A 167 25.56 36.33 -21.13
CA ALA A 167 26.97 36.54 -20.85
C ALA A 167 27.72 37.31 -21.97
N GLY A 168 27.10 37.51 -23.14
CA GLY A 168 27.74 38.13 -24.31
C GLY A 168 28.71 37.22 -25.07
N GLU A 169 28.59 35.91 -24.88
CA GLU A 169 29.49 34.87 -25.43
C GLU A 169 28.92 34.16 -26.66
N LEU A 170 27.66 34.43 -27.04
CA LEU A 170 27.01 33.81 -28.19
C LEU A 170 27.25 34.62 -29.46
N ASP A 171 27.74 33.97 -30.53
CA ASP A 171 27.87 34.53 -31.87
C ASP A 171 26.93 33.83 -32.86
N LEU A 172 26.11 34.63 -33.55
CA LEU A 172 25.10 34.18 -34.53
C LEU A 172 25.41 34.65 -35.96
N ALA A 173 26.57 35.28 -36.22
CA ALA A 173 26.87 35.92 -37.49
C ALA A 173 26.72 34.97 -38.69
N ASP A 174 27.32 33.78 -38.60
CA ASP A 174 27.36 32.78 -39.67
C ASP A 174 26.46 31.56 -39.40
N PHE A 175 25.61 31.62 -38.36
CA PHE A 175 24.77 30.48 -38.01
C PHE A 175 23.61 30.31 -38.99
N GLN A 176 23.50 29.11 -39.57
CA GLN A 176 22.38 28.66 -40.39
C GLN A 176 21.72 27.45 -39.73
N PRO A 177 20.47 27.57 -39.26
CA PRO A 177 19.78 26.45 -38.63
C PRO A 177 19.50 25.35 -39.65
N VAL A 178 19.88 24.12 -39.29
CA VAL A 178 19.53 22.91 -40.05
C VAL A 178 18.75 21.99 -39.13
N ALA A 179 17.53 21.65 -39.55
CA ALA A 179 16.68 20.70 -38.84
C ALA A 179 16.75 19.33 -39.51
N HIS A 180 16.89 18.27 -38.72
CA HIS A 180 16.96 16.88 -39.16
C HIS A 180 15.81 16.06 -38.58
N GLY A 181 15.06 15.39 -39.47
CA GLY A 181 13.97 14.51 -39.08
C GLY A 181 12.72 15.24 -38.60
N ALA A 182 11.95 14.57 -37.73
CA ALA A 182 10.75 15.08 -37.10
C ALA A 182 10.74 14.74 -35.61
N SER A 183 10.24 15.67 -34.80
CA SER A 183 10.11 15.53 -33.36
C SER A 183 8.67 15.80 -32.91
N LEU A 184 8.18 15.00 -31.97
CA LEU A 184 6.87 15.16 -31.35
C LEU A 184 7.03 15.19 -29.83
N GLN A 185 6.22 16.04 -29.20
CA GLN A 185 6.11 16.13 -27.74
C GLN A 185 4.66 15.94 -27.32
N VAL A 186 4.47 15.24 -26.20
CA VAL A 186 3.21 15.28 -25.45
C VAL A 186 3.42 15.77 -24.04
N ARG A 187 2.38 16.39 -23.47
CA ARG A 187 2.35 16.84 -22.07
C ARG A 187 1.53 15.90 -21.21
N LEU A 188 2.21 15.18 -20.33
CA LEU A 188 1.60 14.32 -19.32
C LEU A 188 1.21 15.15 -18.11
N TYR A 189 -0.08 15.18 -17.79
CA TYR A 189 -0.68 15.97 -16.72
C TYR A 189 -1.40 15.08 -15.70
N ALA A 190 -1.35 15.48 -14.43
CA ALA A 190 -2.15 14.96 -13.34
C ALA A 190 -3.59 15.52 -13.44
N GLU A 191 -4.31 15.11 -14.48
CA GLU A 191 -5.68 15.51 -14.76
C GLU A 191 -6.50 14.28 -15.16
N ASP A 192 -7.78 14.24 -14.80
CA ASP A 192 -8.74 13.22 -15.24
C ASP A 192 -9.51 13.69 -16.50
N PRO A 193 -9.20 13.16 -17.70
CA PRO A 193 -9.86 13.58 -18.93
C PRO A 193 -11.37 13.25 -18.97
N ASN A 194 -11.82 12.23 -18.24
CA ASN A 194 -13.24 11.86 -18.17
C ASN A 194 -14.03 12.84 -17.29
N LYS A 195 -13.40 13.39 -16.24
CA LYS A 195 -13.99 14.40 -15.35
C LYS A 195 -13.59 15.81 -15.76
N ASN A 196 -13.69 16.12 -17.04
CA ASN A 196 -13.44 17.46 -17.57
C ASN A 196 -12.03 18.01 -17.24
N PHE A 197 -11.04 17.13 -17.18
CA PHE A 197 -9.64 17.44 -16.83
C PHE A 197 -9.52 18.04 -15.44
N GLN A 198 -10.29 17.51 -14.49
CA GLN A 198 -10.15 17.86 -13.09
C GLN A 198 -8.73 17.51 -12.62
N PRO A 199 -8.01 18.43 -11.95
CA PRO A 199 -6.69 18.15 -11.40
C PRO A 199 -6.73 17.00 -10.39
N SER A 200 -5.71 16.15 -10.43
CA SER A 200 -5.54 15.01 -9.52
C SER A 200 -4.30 15.24 -8.66
N SER A 201 -4.42 14.96 -7.36
CA SER A 201 -3.33 15.15 -6.38
C SER A 201 -3.16 13.91 -5.53
N GLY A 202 -1.95 13.70 -5.02
CA GLY A 202 -1.61 12.53 -4.22
C GLY A 202 -0.26 11.91 -4.59
N VAL A 203 0.03 10.76 -3.97
CA VAL A 203 1.32 10.07 -4.10
C VAL A 203 1.31 9.17 -5.34
N LEU A 204 2.37 9.27 -6.15
CA LEU A 204 2.59 8.39 -7.28
C LEU A 204 3.08 7.01 -6.81
N THR A 205 2.29 5.96 -7.01
CA THR A 205 2.69 4.58 -6.72
C THR A 205 3.45 3.93 -7.87
N ALA A 206 3.38 4.51 -9.07
CA ALA A 206 4.27 4.25 -10.20
C ALA A 206 4.57 5.56 -10.94
N ALA A 207 5.80 5.69 -11.42
CA ALA A 207 6.28 6.78 -12.26
C ALA A 207 7.43 6.22 -13.11
N ASP A 208 7.08 5.30 -13.99
CA ASP A 208 8.02 4.59 -14.85
C ASP A 208 8.01 5.27 -16.22
N PHE A 209 9.18 5.69 -16.70
CA PHE A 209 9.33 6.42 -17.96
C PHE A 209 10.21 5.63 -18.94
N PRO A 210 10.05 5.85 -20.26
CA PRO A 210 10.89 5.21 -21.28
C PRO A 210 12.37 5.55 -21.08
N SER A 211 13.25 4.61 -21.48
CA SER A 211 14.70 4.86 -21.47
C SER A 211 15.08 6.06 -22.34
N ALA A 212 16.18 6.74 -21.99
CA ALA A 212 16.70 7.88 -22.76
C ALA A 212 16.99 7.55 -24.25
N ALA A 213 17.28 6.27 -24.57
CA ALA A 213 17.45 5.83 -25.96
C ALA A 213 16.13 5.85 -26.78
N LEU A 214 14.99 5.71 -26.10
CA LEU A 214 13.66 5.68 -26.70
C LEU A 214 13.02 7.06 -26.75
N ALA A 215 13.16 7.87 -25.70
CA ALA A 215 12.58 9.21 -25.63
C ALA A 215 13.38 10.11 -24.68
N ARG A 216 13.42 11.42 -24.98
CA ARG A 216 13.79 12.45 -24.00
C ARG A 216 12.59 12.71 -23.11
N VAL A 217 12.74 12.51 -21.81
CA VAL A 217 11.70 12.75 -20.81
C VAL A 217 12.15 13.83 -19.86
N GLU A 218 11.44 14.95 -19.86
CA GLU A 218 11.67 16.03 -18.90
C GLU A 218 10.61 15.93 -17.81
N THR A 219 11.02 15.59 -16.60
CA THR A 219 10.13 15.38 -15.45
C THR A 219 10.80 15.80 -14.15
N TRP A 220 9.99 16.05 -13.12
CA TRP A 220 10.43 16.34 -11.75
C TRP A 220 10.00 15.23 -10.78
N VAL A 221 9.27 14.21 -11.26
CA VAL A 221 8.65 13.19 -10.41
C VAL A 221 9.38 11.85 -10.51
N GLU A 222 9.21 11.06 -9.46
CA GLU A 222 9.62 9.67 -9.38
C GLU A 222 8.58 8.91 -8.56
N ARG A 223 8.75 7.59 -8.42
CA ARG A 223 7.87 6.78 -7.55
C ARG A 223 7.95 7.31 -6.12
N GLY A 224 6.80 7.56 -5.51
CA GLY A 224 6.67 8.16 -4.18
C GLY A 224 6.68 9.69 -4.16
N SER A 225 6.82 10.37 -5.30
CA SER A 225 6.56 11.81 -5.37
C SER A 225 5.09 12.10 -5.06
N GLU A 226 4.84 13.17 -4.31
CA GLU A 226 3.51 13.69 -4.04
C GLU A 226 3.22 14.85 -4.99
N ILE A 227 2.12 14.75 -5.75
CA ILE A 227 1.61 15.83 -6.60
C ILE A 227 0.69 16.72 -5.75
N PRO A 228 1.06 17.97 -5.46
CA PRO A 228 0.22 18.89 -4.70
C PRO A 228 -0.85 19.54 -5.60
N SER A 229 -1.89 20.09 -4.98
CA SER A 229 -2.94 20.87 -5.67
C SER A 229 -2.63 22.37 -5.81
N PHE A 230 -1.41 22.80 -5.45
CA PHE A 230 -1.06 24.23 -5.33
C PHE A 230 -0.60 24.89 -6.63
N TYR A 231 -0.12 24.10 -7.60
CA TYR A 231 0.56 24.58 -8.80
C TYR A 231 -0.01 23.94 -10.07
N ASP A 232 0.76 23.99 -11.16
CA ASP A 232 0.44 23.33 -12.42
C ASP A 232 0.53 21.79 -12.31
N PRO A 233 -0.39 21.03 -12.93
CA PRO A 233 -0.42 19.58 -12.80
C PRO A 233 0.55 18.83 -13.72
N MET A 234 1.53 19.48 -14.39
CA MET A 234 2.44 18.79 -15.32
C MET A 234 3.33 17.78 -14.58
N ILE A 235 3.28 16.54 -15.05
CA ILE A 235 4.08 15.42 -14.55
C ILE A 235 5.37 15.32 -15.38
N ALA A 236 5.22 15.30 -16.71
CA ALA A 236 6.35 15.12 -17.61
C ALA A 236 6.05 15.66 -19.02
N LYS A 237 7.11 15.99 -19.74
CA LYS A 237 7.10 16.10 -21.21
C LYS A 237 7.80 14.87 -21.78
N ILE A 238 7.14 14.21 -22.73
CA ILE A 238 7.71 13.05 -23.41
C ILE A 238 7.95 13.45 -24.86
N ILE A 239 9.22 13.46 -25.25
CA ILE A 239 9.70 13.99 -26.53
C ILE A 239 10.37 12.84 -27.28
N VAL A 240 9.99 12.64 -28.53
CA VAL A 240 10.61 11.64 -29.42
C VAL A 240 11.01 12.26 -30.73
N THR A 241 12.08 11.73 -31.31
CA THR A 241 12.60 12.18 -32.61
C THR A 241 13.00 11.01 -33.47
N ALA A 242 12.69 11.11 -34.76
CA ALA A 242 13.00 10.10 -35.77
C ALA A 242 13.23 10.75 -37.15
N PRO A 243 13.82 10.03 -38.12
CA PRO A 243 14.06 10.55 -39.47
C PRO A 243 12.81 11.04 -40.21
N THR A 244 11.64 10.46 -39.90
CA THR A 244 10.36 10.87 -40.49
C THR A 244 9.28 11.02 -39.43
N ARG A 245 8.25 11.83 -39.72
CA ARG A 245 7.08 11.99 -38.84
C ARG A 245 6.37 10.66 -38.57
N ALA A 246 6.25 9.80 -39.58
CA ALA A 246 5.63 8.49 -39.43
C ALA A 246 6.40 7.59 -38.45
N GLU A 247 7.74 7.57 -38.56
CA GLU A 247 8.59 6.86 -37.60
C GLU A 247 8.52 7.48 -36.20
N ALA A 248 8.44 8.80 -36.09
CA ALA A 248 8.32 9.49 -34.82
C ALA A 248 6.97 9.19 -34.14
N LEU A 249 5.88 9.05 -34.88
CA LEU A 249 4.59 8.59 -34.34
C LEU A 249 4.67 7.17 -33.77
N VAL A 250 5.32 6.24 -34.48
CA VAL A 250 5.54 4.86 -33.99
C VAL A 250 6.42 4.87 -32.73
N LYS A 251 7.47 5.70 -32.72
CA LYS A 251 8.35 5.87 -31.57
C LYS A 251 7.61 6.49 -30.37
N LEU A 252 6.74 7.48 -30.60
CA LEU A 252 5.90 8.10 -29.58
C LEU A 252 4.92 7.08 -28.98
N ALA A 253 4.22 6.31 -29.82
CA ALA A 253 3.32 5.25 -29.36
C ALA A 253 4.07 4.23 -28.47
N THR A 254 5.29 3.87 -28.86
CA THR A 254 6.16 2.98 -28.07
C THR A 254 6.56 3.62 -26.73
N ALA A 255 6.96 4.90 -26.74
CA ALA A 255 7.31 5.65 -25.53
C ALA A 255 6.12 5.78 -24.56
N LEU A 256 4.92 6.07 -25.07
CA LEU A 256 3.70 6.16 -24.27
C LEU A 256 3.26 4.79 -23.74
N ALA A 257 3.46 3.70 -24.49
CA ALA A 257 3.22 2.35 -24.01
C ALA A 257 4.19 1.94 -22.89
N ALA A 258 5.45 2.39 -22.96
CA ALA A 258 6.48 2.18 -21.93
C ALA A 258 6.34 3.13 -20.72
N THR A 259 5.47 4.13 -20.80
CA THR A 259 5.20 5.06 -19.69
C THR A 259 4.12 4.50 -18.77
N ARG A 260 4.34 4.59 -17.45
CA ARG A 260 3.35 4.24 -16.44
C ARG A 260 3.34 5.27 -15.32
N VAL A 261 2.18 5.86 -15.07
CA VAL A 261 1.90 6.68 -13.90
C VAL A 261 0.67 6.11 -13.20
N ALA A 262 0.73 5.99 -11.87
CA ALA A 262 -0.36 5.44 -11.07
C ALA A 262 -0.39 6.03 -9.66
N GLY A 263 -1.51 5.84 -8.96
CA GLY A 263 -1.77 6.40 -7.62
C GLY A 263 -2.68 7.63 -7.65
N ILE A 264 -2.73 8.30 -8.80
CA ILE A 264 -3.62 9.41 -9.14
C ILE A 264 -4.10 9.25 -10.58
N GLU A 265 -5.08 10.05 -10.99
CA GLU A 265 -5.49 10.14 -12.39
C GLU A 265 -4.54 11.02 -13.19
N CYS A 266 -4.32 10.62 -14.45
CA CYS A 266 -3.52 11.38 -15.39
C CYS A 266 -4.07 11.25 -16.81
N ASN A 267 -3.66 12.15 -17.70
CA ASN A 267 -4.11 12.17 -19.08
C ASN A 267 -3.40 11.14 -19.99
N LEU A 268 -2.63 10.19 -19.46
CA LEU A 268 -1.81 9.27 -20.26
C LEU A 268 -2.60 8.48 -21.31
N ASP A 269 -3.75 7.90 -20.92
CA ASP A 269 -4.58 7.15 -21.87
C ASP A 269 -5.23 8.06 -22.93
N TYR A 270 -5.59 9.28 -22.54
CA TYR A 270 -6.05 10.31 -23.47
C TYR A 270 -4.97 10.66 -24.50
N LEU A 271 -3.71 10.83 -24.08
CA LEU A 271 -2.58 11.05 -25.00
C LEU A 271 -2.39 9.87 -25.96
N ARG A 272 -2.47 8.63 -25.46
CA ARG A 272 -2.39 7.42 -26.30
C ARG A 272 -3.49 7.44 -27.37
N GLN A 273 -4.73 7.74 -27.00
CA GLN A 273 -5.86 7.80 -27.94
C GLN A 273 -5.70 8.93 -28.97
N ILE A 274 -5.24 10.12 -28.56
CA ILE A 274 -4.97 11.24 -29.48
C ILE A 274 -3.94 10.82 -30.52
N THR A 275 -2.78 10.32 -30.08
CA THR A 275 -1.65 10.02 -30.98
C THR A 275 -1.91 8.84 -31.90
N ALA A 276 -2.84 7.96 -31.54
CA ALA A 276 -3.28 6.83 -32.36
C ALA A 276 -4.44 7.20 -33.31
N SER A 277 -4.99 8.41 -33.23
CA SER A 277 -6.14 8.81 -34.06
C SER A 277 -5.75 9.00 -35.54
N PRO A 278 -6.64 8.62 -36.48
CA PRO A 278 -6.41 8.85 -37.91
C PRO A 278 -6.19 10.33 -38.26
N GLU A 279 -6.91 11.25 -37.61
CA GLU A 279 -6.84 12.69 -37.85
C GLU A 279 -5.47 13.25 -37.46
N PHE A 280 -4.93 12.83 -36.31
CA PHE A 280 -3.58 13.19 -35.90
C PHE A 280 -2.52 12.57 -36.82
N ALA A 281 -2.66 11.28 -37.16
CA ALA A 281 -1.74 10.61 -38.07
C ALA A 281 -1.70 11.28 -39.46
N ALA A 282 -2.82 11.80 -39.95
CA ALA A 282 -2.90 12.53 -41.21
C ALA A 282 -2.39 13.99 -41.14
N GLY A 283 -2.12 14.53 -39.95
CA GLY A 283 -1.77 15.95 -39.75
C GLY A 283 -2.93 16.90 -40.03
N GLN A 284 -4.17 16.41 -39.98
CA GLN A 284 -5.40 17.14 -40.31
C GLN A 284 -6.08 17.70 -39.05
N ILE A 285 -5.28 18.21 -38.12
CA ILE A 285 -5.76 18.76 -36.84
C ILE A 285 -5.94 20.28 -36.91
N HIS A 286 -6.75 20.82 -36.01
CA HIS A 286 -6.97 22.25 -35.84
C HIS A 286 -7.22 22.58 -34.37
N THR A 287 -7.15 23.85 -33.98
CA THR A 287 -7.20 24.34 -32.59
C THR A 287 -8.48 24.03 -31.81
N LYS A 288 -9.51 23.51 -32.47
CA LYS A 288 -10.78 23.08 -31.85
C LYS A 288 -10.99 21.57 -31.84
N TRP A 289 -10.11 20.80 -32.49
CA TRP A 289 -10.29 19.37 -32.69
C TRP A 289 -10.43 18.61 -31.35
N LEU A 290 -9.56 18.90 -30.37
CA LEU A 290 -9.61 18.24 -29.06
C LEU A 290 -10.87 18.57 -28.25
N ALA A 291 -11.59 19.66 -28.56
CA ALA A 291 -12.84 20.00 -27.89
C ALA A 291 -13.97 19.02 -28.23
N THR A 292 -13.86 18.31 -29.36
CA THR A 292 -14.84 17.33 -29.84
C THR A 292 -14.24 15.92 -29.95
N PHE A 293 -13.03 15.70 -29.43
CA PHE A 293 -12.36 14.40 -29.51
C PHE A 293 -13.08 13.35 -28.65
N PRO A 294 -13.47 12.20 -29.20
CA PRO A 294 -14.26 11.19 -28.49
C PRO A 294 -13.36 10.30 -27.61
N TYR A 295 -12.95 10.81 -26.45
CA TYR A 295 -12.21 10.03 -25.45
C TYR A 295 -13.06 8.88 -24.90
N ARG A 296 -12.49 7.67 -24.87
CA ARG A 296 -13.15 6.47 -24.34
C ARG A 296 -12.40 5.93 -23.12
N PRO A 297 -12.78 6.32 -21.90
CA PRO A 297 -12.13 5.85 -20.67
C PRO A 297 -12.43 4.36 -20.40
N ALA A 298 -11.40 3.58 -20.09
CA ALA A 298 -11.56 2.21 -19.61
C ALA A 298 -11.50 2.17 -18.07
N THR A 299 -12.44 2.85 -17.42
CA THR A 299 -12.40 3.07 -15.96
C THR A 299 -13.75 2.84 -15.27
N ILE A 300 -13.71 2.73 -13.95
CA ILE A 300 -14.86 2.71 -13.04
C ILE A 300 -14.69 3.83 -12.01
N ASP A 301 -15.67 4.71 -11.88
CA ASP A 301 -15.70 5.73 -10.82
C ASP A 301 -16.27 5.16 -9.52
N VAL A 302 -15.60 5.45 -8.41
CA VAL A 302 -16.09 5.16 -7.06
C VAL A 302 -16.95 6.34 -6.59
N VAL A 303 -18.27 6.17 -6.67
CA VAL A 303 -19.23 7.14 -6.14
C VAL A 303 -19.28 7.03 -4.62
N GLU A 304 -19.34 5.81 -4.09
CA GLU A 304 -19.23 5.53 -2.65
C GLU A 304 -18.31 4.34 -2.45
N PRO A 305 -17.38 4.38 -1.46
CA PRO A 305 -16.36 3.34 -1.33
C PRO A 305 -16.80 2.08 -0.58
N GLY A 306 -17.94 2.12 0.14
CA GLY A 306 -18.31 1.10 1.12
C GLY A 306 -17.49 1.17 2.40
N THR A 307 -17.63 0.18 3.29
CA THR A 307 -16.96 0.18 4.60
C THR A 307 -15.46 -0.06 4.45
N GLN A 308 -15.08 -1.14 3.77
CA GLN A 308 -13.70 -1.47 3.42
C GLN A 308 -13.69 -2.23 2.09
N THR A 309 -13.51 -1.50 1.00
CA THR A 309 -13.30 -2.09 -0.33
C THR A 309 -11.84 -1.95 -0.73
N SER A 310 -11.20 -3.03 -1.17
CA SER A 310 -9.78 -3.00 -1.56
C SER A 310 -9.49 -3.87 -2.77
N VAL A 311 -8.48 -3.49 -3.56
CA VAL A 311 -8.00 -4.33 -4.68
C VAL A 311 -7.15 -5.47 -4.13
N GLN A 312 -7.46 -6.71 -4.53
CA GLN A 312 -6.74 -7.91 -4.12
C GLN A 312 -6.48 -8.81 -5.33
N ASP A 313 -5.37 -9.56 -5.31
CA ASP A 313 -5.10 -10.66 -6.25
C ASP A 313 -4.78 -11.97 -5.50
N TYR A 314 -4.76 -13.08 -6.23
CA TYR A 314 -4.46 -14.41 -5.70
C TYR A 314 -3.21 -14.97 -6.41
N PRO A 315 -2.24 -15.57 -5.69
CA PRO A 315 -2.24 -15.89 -4.25
C PRO A 315 -1.90 -14.71 -3.32
N GLY A 316 -1.72 -13.52 -3.86
CA GLY A 316 -1.19 -12.37 -3.12
C GLY A 316 0.34 -12.28 -3.23
N ARG A 317 0.94 -11.61 -2.25
CA ARG A 317 2.35 -11.22 -2.17
C ARG A 317 3.22 -12.27 -1.46
N VAL A 318 3.54 -13.34 -2.15
CA VAL A 318 4.33 -14.47 -1.60
C VAL A 318 5.84 -14.25 -1.72
N GLY A 319 6.64 -14.91 -0.87
CA GLY A 319 8.12 -14.90 -0.93
C GLY A 319 8.80 -13.84 -0.06
N TYR A 320 8.04 -13.17 0.81
CA TYR A 320 8.53 -12.09 1.68
C TYR A 320 8.04 -12.22 3.14
N TRP A 321 7.51 -13.38 3.52
CA TRP A 321 7.11 -13.69 4.90
C TRP A 321 8.30 -13.63 5.85
N ALA A 322 9.49 -14.09 5.42
CA ALA A 322 10.73 -14.04 6.20
C ALA A 322 11.23 -12.61 6.52
N VAL A 323 10.62 -11.58 5.92
CA VAL A 323 10.87 -10.16 6.20
C VAL A 323 9.63 -9.45 6.77
N GLY A 324 8.59 -10.19 7.14
CA GLY A 324 7.34 -9.64 7.69
C GLY A 324 6.50 -8.87 6.71
N VAL A 325 6.53 -9.22 5.43
CA VAL A 325 5.60 -8.71 4.43
C VAL A 325 4.50 -9.74 4.24
N PRO A 326 3.24 -9.43 4.62
CA PRO A 326 2.15 -10.38 4.48
C PRO A 326 1.77 -10.59 3.02
N PRO A 327 1.19 -11.76 2.67
CA PRO A 327 0.69 -11.99 1.33
C PRO A 327 -0.50 -11.10 0.98
N SER A 328 -1.26 -10.66 1.98
CA SER A 328 -2.55 -10.03 1.74
C SER A 328 -3.43 -10.92 0.87
N GLY A 329 -3.84 -10.49 -0.31
CA GLY A 329 -4.79 -11.26 -1.11
C GLY A 329 -6.19 -11.26 -0.52
N PRO A 330 -7.13 -11.93 -1.20
CA PRO A 330 -8.50 -12.07 -0.72
C PRO A 330 -8.54 -12.97 0.52
N MET A 331 -9.21 -12.52 1.57
CA MET A 331 -9.50 -13.30 2.79
C MET A 331 -10.39 -14.51 2.48
N ASP A 332 -11.36 -14.35 1.56
CA ASP A 332 -12.08 -15.45 0.92
C ASP A 332 -11.53 -15.64 -0.50
N ASP A 333 -10.50 -16.48 -0.62
CA ASP A 333 -9.90 -16.77 -1.91
C ASP A 333 -10.73 -17.71 -2.80
N TYR A 334 -11.65 -18.47 -2.21
CA TYR A 334 -12.55 -19.35 -2.94
C TYR A 334 -13.54 -18.54 -3.80
N ALA A 335 -14.27 -17.62 -3.17
CA ALA A 335 -15.20 -16.73 -3.87
C ALA A 335 -14.47 -15.83 -4.87
N HIS A 336 -13.29 -15.31 -4.50
CA HIS A 336 -12.49 -14.47 -5.38
C HIS A 336 -12.07 -15.19 -6.67
N ARG A 337 -11.58 -16.43 -6.56
CA ARG A 337 -11.16 -17.22 -7.73
C ARG A 337 -12.35 -17.56 -8.63
N ILE A 338 -13.50 -17.91 -8.05
CA ILE A 338 -14.71 -18.19 -8.84
C ILE A 338 -15.23 -16.94 -9.53
N ALA A 339 -15.23 -15.77 -8.87
CA ALA A 339 -15.62 -14.51 -9.50
C ALA A 339 -14.75 -14.21 -10.73
N ASN A 340 -13.43 -14.34 -10.59
CA ASN A 340 -12.49 -14.18 -11.70
C ASN A 340 -12.74 -15.19 -12.81
N GLU A 341 -12.93 -16.47 -12.46
CA GLU A 341 -13.20 -17.52 -13.43
C GLU A 341 -14.50 -17.23 -14.20
N LEU A 342 -15.59 -16.80 -13.57
CA LEU A 342 -16.87 -16.46 -14.21
C LEU A 342 -16.77 -15.35 -15.27
N VAL A 343 -15.86 -14.39 -15.10
CA VAL A 343 -15.63 -13.31 -16.09
C VAL A 343 -14.50 -13.62 -17.08
N GLY A 344 -13.83 -14.77 -16.91
CA GLY A 344 -12.84 -15.29 -17.86
C GLY A 344 -11.45 -14.69 -17.64
N ASN A 345 -11.18 -14.30 -16.40
CA ASN A 345 -9.91 -13.70 -16.03
C ASN A 345 -8.84 -14.77 -15.81
N ALA A 346 -7.59 -14.38 -16.02
CA ALA A 346 -6.46 -15.17 -15.53
C ALA A 346 -6.52 -15.32 -14.00
N PRO A 347 -6.01 -16.43 -13.42
CA PRO A 347 -6.09 -16.67 -11.97
C PRO A 347 -5.48 -15.56 -11.08
N ALA A 348 -4.49 -14.82 -11.60
CA ALA A 348 -3.82 -13.72 -10.92
C ALA A 348 -4.44 -12.33 -11.18
N ALA A 349 -5.60 -12.27 -11.86
CA ALA A 349 -6.27 -11.01 -12.11
C ALA A 349 -6.77 -10.40 -10.80
N ALA A 350 -6.55 -9.10 -10.64
CA ALA A 350 -7.00 -8.37 -9.47
C ALA A 350 -8.52 -8.14 -9.53
N ALA A 351 -9.18 -8.31 -8.39
CA ALA A 351 -10.59 -8.06 -8.16
C ALA A 351 -10.78 -7.21 -6.89
N LEU A 352 -11.98 -6.68 -6.65
CA LEU A 352 -12.27 -5.99 -5.39
C LEU A 352 -12.71 -6.99 -4.33
N GLU A 353 -12.14 -6.88 -3.13
CA GLU A 353 -12.69 -7.45 -1.91
C GLU A 353 -13.53 -6.39 -1.21
N ILE A 354 -14.78 -6.73 -0.88
CA ILE A 354 -15.79 -5.88 -0.26
C ILE A 354 -16.09 -6.43 1.13
N THR A 355 -16.25 -5.56 2.13
CA THR A 355 -16.45 -5.93 3.54
C THR A 355 -17.66 -5.22 4.13
N LEU A 356 -18.59 -5.95 4.76
CA LEU A 356 -19.78 -5.47 5.49
C LEU A 356 -20.79 -4.62 4.69
N ALA A 357 -20.35 -3.49 4.13
CA ALA A 357 -21.12 -2.69 3.18
C ALA A 357 -20.27 -2.36 1.94
N GLY A 358 -20.87 -2.52 0.77
CA GLY A 358 -20.19 -2.38 -0.51
C GLY A 358 -20.15 -0.98 -1.10
N PRO A 359 -19.48 -0.83 -2.25
CA PRO A 359 -19.37 0.43 -2.95
C PRO A 359 -20.57 0.72 -3.87
N THR A 360 -20.73 1.99 -4.21
CA THR A 360 -21.48 2.44 -5.39
C THR A 360 -20.48 2.80 -6.50
N LEU A 361 -20.58 2.12 -7.64
CA LEU A 361 -19.63 2.18 -8.75
C LEU A 361 -20.32 2.60 -10.05
N ARG A 362 -19.75 3.57 -10.77
CA ARG A 362 -20.21 3.95 -12.12
C ARG A 362 -19.21 3.47 -13.16
N PHE A 363 -19.69 2.72 -14.13
CA PHE A 363 -18.86 2.16 -15.19
C PHE A 363 -18.76 3.15 -16.35
N ASN A 364 -17.56 3.49 -16.81
CA ASN A 364 -17.38 4.41 -17.94
C ASN A 364 -17.17 3.69 -19.29
N THR A 365 -17.14 2.36 -19.26
CA THR A 365 -17.01 1.48 -20.43
C THR A 365 -17.89 0.25 -20.28
N ASP A 366 -18.21 -0.36 -21.42
CA ASP A 366 -18.83 -1.68 -21.46
C ASP A 366 -17.87 -2.72 -20.85
N THR A 367 -18.39 -3.63 -20.02
CA THR A 367 -17.63 -4.76 -19.45
C THR A 367 -18.54 -5.87 -18.92
N SER A 368 -17.95 -6.94 -18.40
CA SER A 368 -18.66 -7.98 -17.66
C SER A 368 -18.12 -8.06 -16.24
N LEU A 369 -19.00 -8.30 -15.26
CA LEU A 369 -18.64 -8.51 -13.87
C LEU A 369 -19.22 -9.80 -13.30
N ALA A 370 -18.72 -10.21 -12.14
CA ALA A 370 -19.33 -11.23 -11.30
C ALA A 370 -19.17 -10.87 -9.81
N LEU A 371 -20.22 -11.12 -9.04
CA LEU A 371 -20.22 -11.04 -7.58
C LEU A 371 -20.26 -12.45 -6.98
N CYS A 372 -19.30 -12.77 -6.12
CA CYS A 372 -19.26 -14.04 -5.36
C CYS A 372 -18.92 -13.76 -3.90
N GLY A 373 -19.23 -14.69 -3.00
CA GLY A 373 -19.03 -14.52 -1.56
C GLY A 373 -20.36 -14.47 -0.81
N ALA A 374 -20.35 -13.83 0.37
CA ALA A 374 -21.58 -13.52 1.09
C ALA A 374 -22.48 -12.64 0.20
N GLU A 375 -23.79 -12.87 0.25
CA GLU A 375 -24.73 -12.11 -0.58
C GLU A 375 -25.03 -10.75 0.05
N PHE A 376 -24.83 -9.68 -0.73
CA PHE A 376 -25.17 -8.31 -0.38
C PHE A 376 -26.40 -7.88 -1.18
N GLU A 377 -27.14 -6.92 -0.66
CA GLU A 377 -28.14 -6.21 -1.45
C GLU A 377 -27.44 -5.45 -2.58
N ALA A 378 -27.68 -5.85 -3.83
CA ALA A 378 -27.01 -5.26 -4.98
C ALA A 378 -27.97 -5.01 -6.15
N ASP A 379 -27.87 -3.83 -6.76
CA ASP A 379 -28.61 -3.45 -7.96
C ASP A 379 -27.72 -2.81 -9.03
N LEU A 380 -28.08 -3.02 -10.29
CA LEU A 380 -27.53 -2.32 -11.45
C LEU A 380 -28.63 -1.47 -12.06
N ASP A 381 -28.46 -0.15 -12.00
CA ASP A 381 -29.46 0.85 -12.42
C ASP A 381 -30.85 0.60 -11.79
N GLY A 382 -30.88 0.21 -10.51
CA GLY A 382 -32.12 -0.07 -9.77
C GLY A 382 -32.67 -1.47 -9.94
N ASN A 383 -32.09 -2.32 -10.79
CA ASN A 383 -32.51 -3.70 -10.99
C ASN A 383 -31.62 -4.65 -10.19
N GLU A 384 -32.21 -5.53 -9.38
CA GLU A 384 -31.46 -6.55 -8.66
C GLU A 384 -30.64 -7.44 -9.61
N ILE A 385 -29.40 -7.73 -9.24
CA ILE A 385 -28.49 -8.54 -10.06
C ILE A 385 -28.22 -9.91 -9.45
N PRO A 386 -27.99 -10.95 -10.28
CA PRO A 386 -27.69 -12.28 -9.79
C PRO A 386 -26.27 -12.36 -9.22
N TRP A 387 -26.14 -13.11 -8.13
CA TRP A 387 -24.86 -13.53 -7.58
C TRP A 387 -24.36 -14.82 -8.22
N TRP A 388 -23.06 -15.07 -8.13
CA TRP A 388 -22.40 -16.28 -8.67
C TRP A 388 -22.63 -16.48 -10.17
N ARG A 389 -22.80 -15.37 -10.90
CA ARG A 389 -23.11 -15.34 -12.32
C ARG A 389 -22.45 -14.14 -12.99
N THR A 390 -22.06 -14.30 -14.26
CA THR A 390 -21.62 -13.19 -15.10
C THR A 390 -22.78 -12.21 -15.33
N VAL A 391 -22.51 -10.91 -15.21
CA VAL A 391 -23.44 -9.81 -15.52
C VAL A 391 -22.79 -8.89 -16.54
N HIS A 392 -23.51 -8.52 -17.60
CA HIS A 392 -23.06 -7.52 -18.56
C HIS A 392 -23.41 -6.13 -18.09
N VAL A 393 -22.46 -5.21 -18.22
CA VAL A 393 -22.57 -3.83 -17.76
C VAL A 393 -22.23 -2.90 -18.91
N ARG A 394 -23.10 -1.92 -19.14
CA ARG A 394 -22.90 -0.89 -20.17
C ARG A 394 -22.19 0.33 -19.59
N GLY A 395 -21.44 1.04 -20.41
CA GLY A 395 -20.93 2.36 -20.07
C GLY A 395 -22.08 3.29 -19.66
N GLY A 396 -21.91 3.98 -18.53
CA GLY A 396 -22.90 4.81 -17.88
C GLY A 396 -23.67 4.13 -16.74
N ALA A 397 -23.68 2.80 -16.67
CA ALA A 397 -24.43 2.05 -15.66
C ALA A 397 -23.84 2.23 -14.25
N VAL A 398 -24.72 2.18 -13.25
CA VAL A 398 -24.37 2.34 -11.83
C VAL A 398 -24.71 1.07 -11.06
N LEU A 399 -23.68 0.42 -10.53
CA LEU A 399 -23.80 -0.70 -9.60
C LEU A 399 -23.80 -0.17 -8.17
N ARG A 400 -24.79 -0.55 -7.38
CA ARG A 400 -24.85 -0.27 -5.93
C ARG A 400 -24.77 -1.58 -5.18
N ILE A 401 -23.89 -1.67 -4.19
CA ILE A 401 -23.77 -2.80 -3.27
C ILE A 401 -23.93 -2.24 -1.86
N ARG A 402 -24.99 -2.62 -1.15
CA ARG A 402 -25.32 -2.10 0.20
C ARG A 402 -24.82 -3.05 1.27
N GLY A 403 -25.64 -3.43 2.25
CA GLY A 403 -25.26 -4.34 3.33
C GLY A 403 -25.37 -5.82 2.95
N VAL A 404 -24.75 -6.68 3.76
CA VAL A 404 -24.93 -8.14 3.70
C VAL A 404 -26.40 -8.50 4.00
N LYS A 405 -27.04 -9.33 3.15
CA LYS A 405 -28.45 -9.72 3.31
C LYS A 405 -28.71 -10.60 4.55
N SER A 406 -27.81 -11.54 4.84
CA SER A 406 -28.05 -12.53 5.90
C SER A 406 -26.79 -12.90 6.71
N ALA A 407 -25.89 -13.69 6.13
CA ALA A 407 -24.71 -14.25 6.78
C ALA A 407 -23.43 -14.03 5.96
N GLY A 408 -22.29 -14.18 6.62
CA GLY A 408 -20.98 -13.86 6.06
C GLY A 408 -20.59 -12.39 6.22
N CYS A 409 -19.44 -12.04 5.66
CA CYS A 409 -18.74 -10.78 5.91
C CYS A 409 -18.21 -10.12 4.63
N ARG A 410 -17.79 -10.92 3.64
CA ARG A 410 -17.07 -10.42 2.46
C ARG A 410 -17.63 -10.93 1.15
N ALA A 411 -17.50 -10.10 0.12
CA ALA A 411 -17.76 -10.45 -1.27
C ALA A 411 -16.57 -10.07 -2.16
N ALA A 412 -16.44 -10.76 -3.28
CA ALA A 412 -15.50 -10.44 -4.34
C ALA A 412 -16.27 -9.89 -5.55
N LEU A 413 -15.82 -8.76 -6.09
CA LEU A 413 -16.27 -8.21 -7.37
C LEU A 413 -15.14 -8.34 -8.39
N ALA A 414 -15.30 -9.25 -9.33
CA ALA A 414 -14.41 -9.39 -10.48
C ALA A 414 -15.00 -8.67 -11.68
N VAL A 415 -14.14 -8.05 -12.48
CA VAL A 415 -14.46 -7.43 -13.76
C VAL A 415 -13.60 -8.07 -14.83
N ARG A 416 -14.11 -8.23 -16.04
CA ARG A 416 -13.34 -8.84 -17.15
C ARG A 416 -12.05 -8.04 -17.40
N GLY A 417 -10.93 -8.77 -17.52
CA GLY A 417 -9.57 -8.22 -17.58
C GLY A 417 -8.95 -7.96 -16.20
N GLY A 418 -9.75 -7.71 -15.17
CA GLY A 418 -9.31 -7.32 -13.83
C GLY A 418 -8.84 -5.87 -13.74
N PHE A 419 -8.49 -5.42 -12.55
CA PHE A 419 -8.06 -4.02 -12.31
C PHE A 419 -6.58 -3.79 -12.66
N ASP A 420 -6.29 -2.67 -13.34
CA ASP A 420 -4.93 -2.27 -13.73
C ASP A 420 -4.27 -1.39 -12.67
N VAL A 421 -3.81 -2.02 -11.60
CA VAL A 421 -2.98 -1.36 -10.58
C VAL A 421 -1.52 -1.83 -10.68
N PRO A 422 -0.53 -1.02 -10.26
CA PRO A 422 0.86 -1.45 -10.20
C PRO A 422 1.06 -2.64 -9.28
N SER A 423 1.88 -3.59 -9.72
CA SER A 423 2.43 -4.61 -8.83
C SER A 423 3.50 -3.96 -7.97
N TYR A 424 3.37 -4.11 -6.67
CA TYR A 424 4.47 -3.95 -5.72
C TYR A 424 5.00 -5.36 -5.42
N LEU A 425 6.27 -5.60 -5.09
CA LEU A 425 6.82 -6.92 -4.66
C LEU A 425 6.07 -8.17 -5.22
N GLY A 426 5.89 -8.26 -6.54
CA GLY A 426 5.23 -9.38 -7.23
C GLY A 426 3.69 -9.48 -7.20
N SER A 427 2.96 -8.57 -6.53
CA SER A 427 1.50 -8.64 -6.38
C SER A 427 0.80 -7.28 -6.38
N LYS A 428 -0.43 -7.27 -6.90
CA LYS A 428 -1.39 -6.16 -6.93
C LYS A 428 -2.22 -6.04 -5.64
N SER A 429 -2.07 -6.95 -4.68
CA SER A 429 -2.83 -6.91 -3.43
C SER A 429 -2.52 -5.72 -2.55
N THR A 430 -3.57 -5.14 -1.99
CA THR A 430 -3.49 -4.02 -1.04
C THR A 430 -3.09 -4.53 0.33
N PHE A 431 -1.98 -4.04 0.87
CA PHE A 431 -1.68 -4.09 2.31
C PHE A 431 -1.87 -2.69 2.89
N ALA A 432 -3.10 -2.41 3.36
CA ALA A 432 -3.51 -1.06 3.73
C ALA A 432 -2.68 -0.48 4.89
N LEU A 433 -2.34 -1.31 5.88
CA LEU A 433 -1.52 -0.87 7.02
C LEU A 433 -0.11 -0.47 6.55
N GLY A 434 0.49 -1.24 5.64
CA GLY A 434 1.79 -0.94 5.03
C GLY A 434 1.77 0.15 3.97
N LYS A 435 0.58 0.67 3.60
CA LYS A 435 0.38 1.75 2.63
C LYS A 435 0.93 1.43 1.22
N PHE A 436 0.85 0.17 0.77
CA PHE A 436 1.30 -0.24 -0.57
C PHE A 436 0.45 -1.33 -1.23
N GLY A 437 0.66 -1.51 -2.54
CA GLY A 437 -0.14 -2.38 -3.40
C GLY A 437 -1.54 -1.82 -3.67
N GLY A 438 -2.34 -2.52 -4.48
CA GLY A 438 -3.70 -2.10 -4.80
C GLY A 438 -3.80 -0.70 -5.41
N HIS A 439 -4.95 -0.05 -5.18
CA HIS A 439 -5.16 1.34 -5.58
C HIS A 439 -4.58 2.28 -4.52
N ALA A 440 -3.44 2.91 -4.85
CA ALA A 440 -2.75 3.88 -4.00
C ALA A 440 -2.36 3.37 -2.59
N GLY A 441 -2.18 2.06 -2.39
CA GLY A 441 -1.78 1.50 -1.10
C GLY A 441 -2.88 1.45 -0.03
N ARG A 442 -4.14 1.66 -0.39
CA ARG A 442 -5.24 1.86 0.57
C ARG A 442 -6.56 1.23 0.11
N VAL A 443 -7.53 1.24 1.01
CA VAL A 443 -8.94 1.02 0.66
C VAL A 443 -9.45 2.16 -0.24
N LEU A 444 -10.50 1.87 -1.01
CA LEU A 444 -11.14 2.83 -1.90
C LEU A 444 -11.69 4.04 -1.13
N ARG A 445 -11.76 5.18 -1.80
CA ARG A 445 -12.32 6.44 -1.32
C ARG A 445 -13.30 7.02 -2.34
N HIS A 446 -14.17 7.90 -1.87
CA HIS A 446 -15.06 8.66 -2.75
C HIS A 446 -14.23 9.42 -3.78
N GLY A 447 -14.63 9.33 -5.05
CA GLY A 447 -13.99 10.02 -6.17
C GLY A 447 -12.82 9.28 -6.81
N ASP A 448 -12.36 8.17 -6.22
CA ASP A 448 -11.37 7.30 -6.84
C ASP A 448 -11.83 6.85 -8.23
N VAL A 449 -10.87 6.63 -9.12
CA VAL A 449 -11.10 6.11 -10.46
C VAL A 449 -10.25 4.86 -10.62
N LEU A 450 -10.89 3.76 -10.99
CA LEU A 450 -10.28 2.46 -11.09
C LEU A 450 -10.06 2.10 -12.56
N PRO A 451 -8.80 2.08 -13.02
CA PRO A 451 -8.50 1.63 -14.39
C PRO A 451 -8.72 0.12 -14.53
N LEU A 452 -9.27 -0.27 -15.67
CA LEU A 452 -9.45 -1.66 -16.05
C LEU A 452 -8.30 -2.11 -16.93
N SER A 453 -7.85 -3.36 -16.73
CA SER A 453 -6.93 -3.99 -17.67
C SER A 453 -7.71 -4.22 -18.97
N ARG A 454 -7.33 -3.49 -20.02
CA ARG A 454 -8.10 -3.44 -21.27
C ARG A 454 -8.21 -4.84 -21.91
N ALA A 455 -9.39 -5.45 -21.86
CA ALA A 455 -9.70 -6.66 -22.61
C ALA A 455 -10.11 -6.29 -24.05
N PRO A 456 -9.90 -7.17 -25.05
CA PRO A 456 -10.57 -7.03 -26.33
C PRO A 456 -12.09 -7.20 -26.14
N GLU A 457 -12.88 -6.29 -26.72
CA GLU A 457 -14.31 -6.53 -26.99
C GLU A 457 -14.46 -7.86 -27.76
N PRO A 458 -15.45 -8.72 -27.46
CA PRO A 458 -16.76 -8.44 -26.86
C PRO A 458 -16.92 -8.87 -25.38
N PHE A 459 -18.11 -8.64 -24.79
CA PHE A 459 -18.54 -9.15 -23.47
C PHE A 459 -18.18 -10.62 -23.19
N ALA A 460 -18.02 -10.97 -21.91
CA ALA A 460 -17.82 -12.36 -21.48
C ALA A 460 -19.05 -13.23 -21.81
N PRO A 461 -18.85 -14.50 -22.19
CA PRO A 461 -19.95 -15.46 -22.20
C PRO A 461 -20.65 -15.47 -20.85
N MET A 462 -21.99 -15.51 -20.86
CA MET A 462 -22.78 -15.63 -19.63
C MET A 462 -22.55 -16.99 -19.00
N ARG A 463 -21.94 -17.02 -17.81
CA ARG A 463 -21.70 -18.24 -17.03
C ARG A 463 -22.31 -18.10 -15.64
N SER A 464 -22.66 -19.23 -15.03
CA SER A 464 -23.15 -19.31 -13.65
C SER A 464 -22.40 -20.42 -12.93
N ALA A 465 -22.06 -20.20 -11.66
CA ALA A 465 -21.53 -21.28 -10.83
C ALA A 465 -22.65 -22.30 -10.55
N PRO A 466 -22.39 -23.60 -10.65
CA PRO A 466 -23.34 -24.63 -10.21
C PRO A 466 -23.68 -24.45 -8.72
N ALA A 467 -24.92 -24.75 -8.33
CA ALA A 467 -25.35 -24.60 -6.94
C ALA A 467 -24.46 -25.37 -5.93
N ALA A 468 -23.95 -26.55 -6.32
CA ALA A 468 -23.05 -27.35 -5.49
C ALA A 468 -21.65 -26.73 -5.28
N LEU A 469 -21.28 -25.74 -6.11
CA LEU A 469 -20.03 -24.99 -5.99
C LEU A 469 -20.18 -23.76 -5.07
N ILE A 470 -21.43 -23.32 -4.83
CA ILE A 470 -21.73 -22.16 -3.99
C ILE A 470 -21.70 -22.59 -2.51
N PRO A 471 -20.84 -22.00 -1.66
CA PRO A 471 -20.78 -22.36 -0.25
C PRO A 471 -22.04 -21.91 0.51
N THR A 472 -22.35 -22.61 1.60
CA THR A 472 -23.36 -22.15 2.57
C THR A 472 -22.72 -21.19 3.57
N TYR A 473 -23.32 -20.00 3.69
CA TYR A 473 -22.91 -18.99 4.67
C TYR A 473 -23.75 -19.12 5.94
N SER A 474 -23.10 -19.08 7.09
CA SER A 474 -23.70 -19.37 8.41
C SER A 474 -23.28 -18.31 9.44
N THR A 475 -23.93 -18.31 10.60
CA THR A 475 -23.47 -17.59 11.81
C THR A 475 -22.80 -18.52 12.83
N HIS A 476 -22.84 -19.84 12.58
CA HIS A 476 -22.09 -20.87 13.30
C HIS A 476 -21.24 -21.68 12.32
N TRP A 477 -19.93 -21.73 12.55
CA TRP A 477 -18.98 -22.31 11.60
C TRP A 477 -18.22 -23.49 12.20
N GLU A 478 -18.23 -24.63 11.52
CA GLU A 478 -17.23 -25.66 11.73
C GLU A 478 -16.05 -25.41 10.80
N ILE A 479 -14.85 -25.26 11.36
CA ILE A 479 -13.62 -24.96 10.62
C ILE A 479 -12.62 -26.08 10.83
N ARG A 480 -12.17 -26.70 9.73
CA ARG A 480 -11.19 -27.80 9.84
C ARG A 480 -9.78 -27.31 10.06
N VAL A 481 -9.08 -27.97 10.96
CA VAL A 481 -7.70 -27.64 11.37
C VAL A 481 -6.84 -28.90 11.44
N LEU A 482 -5.54 -28.72 11.24
CA LEU A 482 -4.53 -29.68 11.69
C LEU A 482 -4.06 -29.32 13.10
N TYR A 483 -3.74 -30.35 13.88
CA TYR A 483 -3.22 -30.20 15.23
C TYR A 483 -1.72 -29.89 15.20
N GLY A 484 -1.30 -28.88 15.96
CA GLY A 484 0.06 -28.33 15.96
C GLY A 484 0.15 -26.89 15.44
N PRO A 485 1.33 -26.25 15.59
CA PRO A 485 2.58 -26.89 16.00
C PRO A 485 2.77 -27.10 17.51
N HIS A 486 2.23 -26.22 18.35
CA HIS A 486 2.48 -26.21 19.81
C HIS A 486 1.36 -26.92 20.57
N ALA A 487 1.57 -28.19 20.85
CA ALA A 487 0.55 -29.12 21.34
C ALA A 487 0.74 -29.54 22.81
N ALA A 488 -0.20 -30.33 23.33
CA ALA A 488 -0.01 -31.13 24.53
C ALA A 488 0.91 -32.33 24.27
N PRO A 489 1.69 -32.78 25.27
CA PRO A 489 1.83 -32.21 26.61
C PRO A 489 2.88 -31.08 26.71
N ASP A 490 3.54 -30.72 25.60
CA ASP A 490 4.69 -29.79 25.59
C ASP A 490 4.35 -28.39 26.12
N PHE A 491 3.20 -27.86 25.72
CA PHE A 491 2.79 -26.48 26.02
C PHE A 491 1.43 -26.38 26.69
N PHE A 492 0.50 -27.25 26.32
CA PHE A 492 -0.87 -27.28 26.83
C PHE A 492 -1.14 -28.57 27.59
N THR A 493 -2.07 -28.55 28.54
CA THR A 493 -2.57 -29.80 29.14
C THR A 493 -3.47 -30.54 28.13
N GLU A 494 -3.51 -31.86 28.21
CA GLU A 494 -4.43 -32.67 27.38
C GLU A 494 -5.90 -32.24 27.58
N ALA A 495 -6.26 -31.88 28.81
CA ALA A 495 -7.59 -31.36 29.14
C ALA A 495 -7.88 -30.02 28.43
N SER A 496 -6.91 -29.10 28.41
CA SER A 496 -7.04 -27.83 27.69
C SER A 496 -7.23 -28.04 26.19
N ILE A 497 -6.52 -29.00 25.61
CA ILE A 497 -6.67 -29.34 24.19
C ILE A 497 -8.03 -29.98 23.92
N ALA A 498 -8.50 -30.89 24.78
CA ALA A 498 -9.84 -31.47 24.65
C ALA A 498 -10.92 -30.36 24.71
N THR A 499 -10.81 -29.44 25.66
CA THR A 499 -11.69 -28.27 25.79
C THR A 499 -11.65 -27.38 24.55
N LEU A 500 -10.47 -27.19 23.94
CA LEU A 500 -10.31 -26.40 22.72
C LEU A 500 -11.17 -26.94 21.56
N PHE A 501 -11.23 -28.26 21.38
CA PHE A 501 -12.00 -28.89 20.30
C PHE A 501 -13.48 -29.09 20.65
N ALA A 502 -13.83 -29.15 21.93
CA ALA A 502 -15.21 -29.32 22.39
C ALA A 502 -16.00 -27.99 22.47
N SER A 503 -15.31 -26.86 22.52
CA SER A 503 -15.92 -25.55 22.79
C SER A 503 -16.26 -24.77 21.53
N ASP A 504 -17.33 -23.98 21.61
CA ASP A 504 -17.61 -22.93 20.63
C ASP A 504 -16.91 -21.64 21.06
N TYR A 505 -16.28 -20.99 20.08
CA TYR A 505 -15.67 -19.69 20.23
C TYR A 505 -16.56 -18.63 19.60
N LYS A 506 -16.67 -17.47 20.23
CA LYS A 506 -17.39 -16.32 19.69
C LYS A 506 -16.41 -15.33 19.06
N VAL A 507 -16.71 -14.84 17.86
CA VAL A 507 -15.91 -13.83 17.17
C VAL A 507 -16.08 -12.48 17.87
N HIS A 508 -14.97 -11.90 18.29
CA HIS A 508 -14.92 -10.59 18.96
C HIS A 508 -14.92 -9.44 17.94
N TYR A 509 -15.44 -8.26 18.31
CA TYR A 509 -15.57 -7.10 17.43
C TYR A 509 -14.21 -6.51 16.96
N ASN A 510 -13.15 -6.70 17.73
CA ASN A 510 -11.76 -6.39 17.35
C ASN A 510 -11.14 -7.43 16.40
N SER A 511 -11.83 -7.72 15.31
CA SER A 511 -11.41 -8.64 14.25
C SER A 511 -11.30 -7.93 12.91
N ASN A 512 -10.21 -8.19 12.18
CA ASN A 512 -9.95 -7.61 10.86
C ASN A 512 -8.97 -8.49 10.05
N ARG A 513 -8.48 -7.99 8.92
CA ARG A 513 -7.51 -8.72 8.06
C ARG A 513 -6.18 -9.07 8.74
N LEU A 514 -5.83 -8.41 9.85
CA LEU A 514 -4.64 -8.76 10.66
C LEU A 514 -4.88 -10.02 11.48
N GLY A 515 -6.13 -10.24 11.92
CA GLY A 515 -6.50 -11.43 12.68
C GLY A 515 -7.91 -11.36 13.24
N ILE A 516 -8.51 -12.54 13.42
CA ILE A 516 -9.87 -12.74 13.95
C ILE A 516 -9.76 -13.10 15.42
N ARG A 517 -10.11 -12.16 16.30
CA ARG A 517 -10.04 -12.32 17.76
C ARG A 517 -11.23 -13.16 18.22
N LEU A 518 -10.97 -14.10 19.12
CA LEU A 518 -11.98 -15.02 19.63
C LEU A 518 -12.17 -14.86 21.15
N ILE A 519 -13.40 -15.10 21.61
CA ILE A 519 -13.79 -15.25 23.00
C ILE A 519 -14.11 -16.72 23.20
N GLY A 520 -13.48 -17.36 24.20
CA GLY A 520 -13.65 -18.79 24.44
C GLY A 520 -13.02 -19.21 25.77
N PRO A 521 -12.90 -20.53 26.01
CA PRO A 521 -12.31 -21.07 27.23
C PRO A 521 -10.86 -20.61 27.40
N LYS A 522 -10.46 -20.43 28.66
CA LYS A 522 -9.06 -20.14 28.99
C LYS A 522 -8.19 -21.38 28.81
N PRO A 523 -6.98 -21.24 28.25
CA PRO A 523 -6.06 -22.36 28.12
C PRO A 523 -5.44 -22.73 29.47
N GLU A 524 -5.13 -24.01 29.66
CA GLU A 524 -4.24 -24.47 30.72
C GLU A 524 -2.91 -24.91 30.11
N PHE A 525 -1.80 -24.40 30.66
CA PHE A 525 -0.45 -24.66 30.18
C PHE A 525 0.27 -25.67 31.09
N THR A 526 1.20 -26.43 30.54
CA THR A 526 2.03 -27.41 31.30
C THR A 526 3.27 -26.80 31.93
N ARG A 527 3.48 -25.50 31.75
CA ARG A 527 4.62 -24.73 32.25
C ARG A 527 4.16 -23.47 33.00
N ALA A 528 4.98 -23.02 33.94
CA ALA A 528 4.68 -21.86 34.79
C ALA A 528 4.99 -20.52 34.12
N ASP A 529 5.93 -20.48 33.17
CA ASP A 529 6.34 -19.29 32.42
C ASP A 529 7.02 -19.67 31.09
N GLY A 530 7.44 -18.67 30.31
CA GLY A 530 8.17 -18.82 29.05
C GLY A 530 9.68 -18.55 29.16
N GLY A 531 10.25 -18.45 30.35
CA GLY A 531 11.68 -18.17 30.58
C GLY A 531 12.16 -16.85 29.97
N GLU A 532 13.33 -16.87 29.30
CA GLU A 532 13.94 -15.70 28.67
C GLU A 532 13.08 -15.09 27.53
N ALA A 533 12.10 -15.84 27.01
CA ALA A 533 11.19 -15.36 25.98
C ALA A 533 10.01 -14.53 26.54
N GLY A 534 9.74 -14.62 27.84
CA GLY A 534 8.69 -13.86 28.51
C GLY A 534 8.08 -14.59 29.71
N LEU A 535 7.43 -13.82 30.58
CA LEU A 535 6.88 -14.29 31.86
C LEU A 535 5.59 -15.10 31.74
N HIS A 536 4.87 -15.02 30.62
CA HIS A 536 3.61 -15.74 30.47
C HIS A 536 3.87 -17.16 29.92
N PRO A 537 3.16 -18.21 30.40
CA PRO A 537 3.27 -19.58 29.90
C PRO A 537 3.01 -19.79 28.41
N SER A 538 2.42 -18.80 27.72
CA SER A 538 2.26 -18.85 26.26
C SER A 538 3.47 -18.32 25.49
N ASN A 539 4.43 -17.68 26.17
CA ASN A 539 5.59 -17.08 25.52
C ASN A 539 6.60 -18.13 25.05
N ILE A 540 7.08 -17.97 23.83
CA ILE A 540 8.14 -18.79 23.22
C ILE A 540 9.16 -17.87 22.57
N HIS A 541 10.39 -18.36 22.37
CA HIS A 541 11.36 -17.66 21.56
C HIS A 541 10.75 -17.40 20.18
N ASP A 542 10.84 -16.14 19.72
CA ASP A 542 10.10 -15.68 18.57
C ASP A 542 10.33 -16.59 17.35
N THR A 543 9.22 -17.06 16.78
CA THR A 543 9.15 -17.99 15.66
C THR A 543 8.22 -17.42 14.61
N GLU A 544 8.43 -17.83 13.37
CA GLU A 544 7.53 -17.47 12.27
C GLU A 544 6.22 -18.23 12.44
N TYR A 545 5.10 -17.58 12.11
CA TYR A 545 3.77 -18.17 12.18
C TYR A 545 3.28 -18.66 10.82
N ALA A 546 2.39 -19.66 10.86
CA ALA A 546 1.60 -20.07 9.71
C ALA A 546 0.32 -19.21 9.61
N ILE A 547 -0.08 -18.87 8.39
CA ILE A 547 -1.35 -18.17 8.16
C ILE A 547 -2.52 -19.09 8.52
N GLY A 548 -3.49 -18.55 9.26
CA GLY A 548 -4.64 -19.30 9.77
C GLY A 548 -4.37 -20.05 11.07
N THR A 549 -3.19 -19.89 11.67
CA THR A 549 -2.90 -20.48 12.97
C THR A 549 -3.69 -19.78 14.08
N LEU A 550 -4.14 -20.55 15.07
CA LEU A 550 -4.75 -20.02 16.28
C LEU A 550 -3.64 -19.66 17.26
N ASN A 551 -3.37 -18.37 17.42
CA ASN A 551 -2.30 -17.86 18.28
C ASN A 551 -2.85 -17.43 19.65
N PHE A 552 -2.18 -17.83 20.74
CA PHE A 552 -2.55 -17.45 22.11
C PHE A 552 -1.68 -16.29 22.63
N THR A 553 -2.11 -15.07 22.35
CA THR A 553 -1.49 -13.84 22.90
C THR A 553 -1.86 -13.71 24.38
N GLY A 554 -1.07 -14.30 25.26
CA GLY A 554 -1.47 -14.54 26.65
C GLY A 554 -2.54 -15.64 26.73
N GLU A 555 -3.68 -15.32 27.36
CA GLU A 555 -4.85 -16.22 27.47
C GLU A 555 -5.85 -16.03 26.32
N LEU A 556 -5.68 -14.99 25.48
CA LEU A 556 -6.67 -14.59 24.48
C LEU A 556 -6.34 -15.15 23.09
N PRO A 557 -7.20 -16.00 22.50
CA PRO A 557 -6.97 -16.57 21.18
C PRO A 557 -7.24 -15.59 20.03
N VAL A 558 -6.42 -15.64 18.98
CA VAL A 558 -6.64 -14.95 17.70
C VAL A 558 -6.22 -15.83 16.53
N ILE A 559 -7.07 -15.94 15.50
CA ILE A 559 -6.68 -16.55 14.23
C ILE A 559 -5.84 -15.52 13.47
N LEU A 560 -4.59 -15.82 13.15
CA LEU A 560 -3.74 -14.94 12.34
C LEU A 560 -4.19 -14.98 10.88
N ALA A 561 -4.60 -13.82 10.36
CA ALA A 561 -5.20 -13.71 9.03
C ALA A 561 -4.18 -13.25 7.98
N LYS A 562 -4.63 -12.97 6.75
CA LYS A 562 -3.71 -12.75 5.61
C LYS A 562 -2.88 -11.47 5.66
N ASP A 563 -3.27 -10.47 6.46
CA ASP A 563 -2.44 -9.28 6.77
C ASP A 563 -1.80 -9.39 8.17
N GLY A 564 -1.84 -10.58 8.78
CA GLY A 564 -1.33 -10.84 10.11
C GLY A 564 0.20 -10.77 10.22
N PRO A 565 0.72 -10.74 11.46
CA PRO A 565 2.16 -10.71 11.70
C PRO A 565 2.81 -12.03 11.31
N SER A 566 4.08 -11.97 10.89
CA SER A 566 4.88 -13.15 10.55
C SER A 566 5.58 -13.71 11.78
N LEU A 567 6.57 -12.99 12.30
CA LEU A 567 7.38 -13.39 13.44
C LEU A 567 6.69 -12.98 14.75
N GLY A 568 6.67 -13.89 15.73
CA GLY A 568 6.28 -13.55 17.08
C GLY A 568 6.50 -14.66 18.10
N GLY A 569 6.28 -14.34 19.37
CA GLY A 569 6.68 -15.19 20.50
C GLY A 569 5.53 -15.79 21.31
N PHE A 570 4.53 -16.39 20.66
CA PHE A 570 3.39 -17.03 21.32
C PHE A 570 3.06 -18.41 20.73
N VAL A 571 2.61 -19.34 21.57
CA VAL A 571 2.22 -20.70 21.14
C VAL A 571 0.96 -20.72 20.27
N CYS A 572 0.88 -21.74 19.43
CA CYS A 572 -0.23 -21.99 18.50
C CYS A 572 -0.59 -23.49 18.46
N PRO A 573 -1.74 -23.93 18.98
CA PRO A 573 -2.08 -25.36 19.07
C PRO A 573 -2.72 -25.95 17.82
N VAL A 574 -3.27 -25.13 16.92
CA VAL A 574 -3.94 -25.60 15.70
C VAL A 574 -3.73 -24.63 14.55
N THR A 575 -3.80 -25.14 13.32
CA THR A 575 -3.75 -24.32 12.11
C THR A 575 -4.82 -24.74 11.11
N ILE A 576 -5.58 -23.76 10.61
CA ILE A 576 -6.67 -23.98 9.64
C ILE A 576 -6.09 -24.45 8.31
N ILE A 577 -6.73 -25.44 7.71
CA ILE A 577 -6.28 -25.99 6.42
C ILE A 577 -6.54 -25.01 5.27
N LYS A 578 -5.70 -25.03 4.21
CA LYS A 578 -5.78 -24.10 3.08
C LYS A 578 -7.16 -24.01 2.46
N ALA A 579 -7.83 -25.15 2.33
CA ALA A 579 -9.15 -25.27 1.73
C ALA A 579 -10.29 -24.69 2.59
N GLU A 580 -10.04 -24.36 3.86
CA GLU A 580 -11.02 -23.82 4.80
C GLU A 580 -10.72 -22.38 5.22
N LEU A 581 -9.53 -21.86 4.88
CA LEU A 581 -9.15 -20.48 5.18
C LEU A 581 -10.16 -19.44 4.68
N TRP A 582 -10.88 -19.73 3.60
CA TRP A 582 -11.91 -18.83 3.07
C TRP A 582 -13.02 -18.54 4.10
N LYS A 583 -13.34 -19.50 4.99
CA LYS A 583 -14.32 -19.30 6.06
C LYS A 583 -13.89 -18.20 7.03
N VAL A 584 -12.58 -18.06 7.29
CA VAL A 584 -12.03 -16.99 8.13
C VAL A 584 -12.35 -15.61 7.54
N GLY A 585 -12.39 -15.49 6.21
CA GLY A 585 -12.80 -14.28 5.52
C GLY A 585 -14.28 -13.93 5.67
N GLN A 586 -15.10 -14.89 6.09
CA GLN A 586 -16.55 -14.75 6.24
C GLN A 586 -17.01 -14.60 7.68
N LEU A 587 -16.12 -14.84 8.65
CA LEU A 587 -16.39 -14.58 10.07
C LEU A 587 -16.68 -13.09 10.30
N ARG A 588 -17.77 -12.81 11.00
CA ARG A 588 -18.12 -11.47 11.48
C ARG A 588 -18.29 -11.44 13.01
N PRO A 589 -18.15 -10.27 13.66
CA PRO A 589 -18.40 -10.14 15.09
C PRO A 589 -19.74 -10.75 15.50
N GLY A 590 -19.73 -11.55 16.57
CA GLY A 590 -20.92 -12.24 17.07
C GLY A 590 -21.14 -13.64 16.51
N ASP A 591 -20.53 -14.00 15.37
CA ASP A 591 -20.54 -15.38 14.89
C ASP A 591 -19.89 -16.32 15.91
N THR A 592 -20.28 -17.59 15.86
CA THR A 592 -19.65 -18.66 16.63
C THR A 592 -18.90 -19.62 15.70
N LEU A 593 -17.86 -20.26 16.21
CA LEU A 593 -17.13 -21.29 15.47
C LEU A 593 -16.63 -22.40 16.36
N ARG A 594 -16.49 -23.59 15.79
CA ARG A 594 -15.85 -24.75 16.41
C ARG A 594 -14.74 -25.26 15.51
N PHE A 595 -13.59 -25.57 16.10
CA PHE A 595 -12.50 -26.22 15.39
C PHE A 595 -12.75 -27.72 15.29
N VAL A 596 -12.60 -28.27 14.09
CA VAL A 596 -12.78 -29.71 13.82
C VAL A 596 -11.45 -30.27 13.33
N ARG A 597 -10.95 -31.30 13.99
CA ARG A 597 -9.72 -31.98 13.56
C ARG A 597 -9.92 -32.70 12.24
N THR A 598 -8.91 -32.66 11.38
CA THR A 598 -8.85 -33.46 10.15
C THR A 598 -7.44 -34.00 9.93
N THR A 599 -7.22 -34.78 8.86
CA THR A 599 -5.90 -35.31 8.51
C THR A 599 -5.22 -34.49 7.43
N TYR A 600 -3.89 -34.59 7.35
CA TYR A 600 -3.11 -33.94 6.29
C TYR A 600 -3.57 -34.39 4.89
N GLU A 601 -3.82 -35.69 4.68
CA GLU A 601 -4.28 -36.23 3.41
C GLU A 601 -5.68 -35.69 3.03
N ALA A 602 -6.60 -35.63 4.00
CA ALA A 602 -7.94 -35.10 3.77
C ALA A 602 -7.91 -33.60 3.43
N ALA A 603 -7.00 -32.84 4.05
CA ALA A 603 -6.78 -31.42 3.73
C ALA A 603 -6.32 -31.26 2.27
N LEU A 604 -5.35 -32.08 1.84
CA LEU A 604 -4.80 -32.05 0.50
C LEU A 604 -5.82 -32.48 -0.58
N ASP A 605 -6.61 -33.50 -0.30
CA ASP A 605 -7.65 -33.97 -1.22
C ASP A 605 -8.77 -32.93 -1.36
N LEU A 606 -9.11 -32.23 -0.27
CA LEU A 606 -10.08 -31.13 -0.31
C LEU A 606 -9.57 -29.95 -1.13
N GLU A 607 -8.31 -29.56 -0.98
CA GLU A 607 -7.70 -28.50 -1.78
C GLU A 607 -7.68 -28.86 -3.28
N ARG A 608 -7.25 -30.08 -3.63
CA ARG A 608 -7.27 -30.58 -5.02
C ARG A 608 -8.68 -30.60 -5.60
N ALA A 609 -9.67 -31.00 -4.79
CA ALA A 609 -11.07 -30.97 -5.21
C ALA A 609 -11.53 -29.53 -5.48
N GLN A 610 -11.21 -28.58 -4.60
CA GLN A 610 -11.51 -27.16 -4.81
C GLN A 610 -10.86 -26.61 -6.07
N ASP A 611 -9.57 -26.87 -6.29
CA ASP A 611 -8.87 -26.36 -7.47
C ASP A 611 -9.49 -26.84 -8.78
N ARG A 612 -9.83 -28.13 -8.86
CA ARG A 612 -10.51 -28.71 -10.02
C ARG A 612 -11.90 -28.10 -10.20
N ALA A 613 -12.67 -27.97 -9.12
CA ALA A 613 -14.02 -27.43 -9.15
C ALA A 613 -14.04 -25.98 -9.66
N ILE A 614 -13.12 -25.16 -9.16
CA ILE A 614 -12.97 -23.76 -9.57
C ILE A 614 -12.55 -23.69 -11.04
N ALA A 615 -11.49 -24.42 -11.43
CA ALA A 615 -10.96 -24.35 -12.80
C ALA A 615 -11.96 -24.87 -13.86
N ALA A 616 -12.79 -25.84 -13.51
CA ALA A 616 -13.82 -26.37 -14.40
C ALA A 616 -15.15 -25.60 -14.33
N LEU A 617 -15.39 -24.80 -13.28
CA LEU A 617 -16.72 -24.30 -12.89
C LEU A 617 -17.78 -25.41 -12.81
N GLU A 618 -17.39 -26.58 -12.30
CA GLU A 618 -18.26 -27.75 -12.23
C GLU A 618 -18.54 -28.16 -10.78
N ALA A 619 -19.66 -28.84 -10.58
CA ALA A 619 -20.03 -29.40 -9.27
C ALA A 619 -18.99 -30.45 -8.85
N PRO A 620 -18.28 -30.27 -7.72
CA PRO A 620 -17.28 -31.23 -7.31
C PRO A 620 -17.88 -32.40 -6.55
N ALA A 621 -17.23 -33.56 -6.68
CA ALA A 621 -17.33 -34.62 -5.69
C ALA A 621 -16.46 -34.26 -4.49
N TRP A 622 -17.05 -33.54 -3.53
CA TRP A 622 -16.34 -33.17 -2.30
C TRP A 622 -15.89 -34.43 -1.57
N PRO A 623 -14.59 -34.55 -1.18
CA PRO A 623 -14.13 -35.70 -0.43
C PRO A 623 -14.86 -35.78 0.92
N VAL A 624 -15.16 -37.00 1.35
CA VAL A 624 -15.83 -37.23 2.63
C VAL A 624 -14.93 -36.68 3.74
N PRO A 625 -15.45 -35.82 4.63
CA PRO A 625 -14.67 -35.25 5.72
C PRO A 625 -14.14 -36.35 6.63
N LEU A 626 -12.82 -36.51 6.73
CA LEU A 626 -12.23 -37.37 7.74
C LEU A 626 -12.00 -36.55 9.01
N VAL A 627 -12.74 -36.86 10.08
CA VAL A 627 -12.52 -36.30 11.42
C VAL A 627 -11.73 -37.31 12.23
N THR A 628 -10.64 -36.86 12.84
CA THR A 628 -9.73 -37.72 13.61
C THR A 628 -9.43 -37.11 14.98
N THR A 629 -9.12 -37.94 15.97
CA THR A 629 -8.61 -37.48 17.28
C THR A 629 -7.12 -37.78 17.46
N ALA A 630 -6.45 -38.45 16.51
CA ALA A 630 -5.24 -39.21 16.78
C ALA A 630 -3.96 -38.73 16.05
N GLU A 631 -3.98 -37.62 15.29
CA GLU A 631 -2.75 -37.16 14.62
C GLU A 631 -1.78 -36.46 15.58
N PRO A 632 -0.48 -36.80 15.53
CA PRO A 632 0.52 -36.14 16.35
C PRO A 632 0.89 -34.76 15.76
N ALA A 633 1.08 -33.77 16.64
CA ALA A 633 1.63 -32.47 16.21
C ALA A 633 3.11 -32.60 15.79
N ILE A 634 3.86 -33.52 16.39
CA ILE A 634 5.25 -33.85 16.04
C ILE A 634 5.24 -35.02 15.05
N VAL A 635 5.64 -34.77 13.80
CA VAL A 635 5.70 -35.80 12.74
C VAL A 635 7.04 -36.50 12.64
N ARG A 636 8.09 -35.87 13.18
CA ARG A 636 9.43 -36.45 13.27
C ARG A 636 10.21 -35.76 14.39
N SER A 637 11.13 -36.50 15.01
CA SER A 637 12.17 -35.93 15.88
C SER A 637 13.49 -36.65 15.65
N LEU A 638 14.59 -35.93 15.83
CA LEU A 638 15.93 -36.52 15.90
C LEU A 638 16.53 -36.15 17.27
N PRO A 639 17.12 -37.11 18.00
CA PRO A 639 17.75 -36.83 19.28
C PRO A 639 19.02 -35.99 19.09
N ALA A 640 19.45 -35.30 20.15
CA ALA A 640 20.76 -34.65 20.16
C ALA A 640 21.87 -35.70 20.03
N THR A 641 22.94 -35.34 19.33
CA THR A 641 24.19 -36.11 19.28
C THR A 641 25.30 -35.31 19.97
N ALA A 642 26.54 -35.83 19.95
CA ALA A 642 27.69 -35.09 20.47
C ALA A 642 27.96 -33.77 19.71
N THR A 643 27.50 -33.66 18.46
CA THR A 643 27.85 -32.54 17.57
C THR A 643 26.64 -31.83 16.97
N THR A 644 25.42 -32.31 17.22
CA THR A 644 24.18 -31.72 16.70
C THR A 644 23.11 -31.62 17.78
N PRO A 645 22.34 -30.52 17.84
CA PRO A 645 21.23 -30.41 18.76
C PRO A 645 20.11 -31.39 18.38
N ALA A 646 19.20 -31.64 19.32
CA ALA A 646 17.94 -32.31 18.99
C ALA A 646 17.14 -31.43 18.01
N VAL A 647 16.32 -32.05 17.16
CA VAL A 647 15.40 -31.32 16.27
C VAL A 647 14.03 -31.97 16.29
N VAL A 648 13.00 -31.13 16.28
CA VAL A 648 11.60 -31.54 16.22
C VAL A 648 10.95 -30.92 14.99
N TYR A 649 10.21 -31.73 14.24
CA TYR A 649 9.46 -31.33 13.05
C TYR A 649 7.97 -31.39 13.38
N ARG A 650 7.32 -30.23 13.39
CA ARG A 650 5.93 -30.03 13.81
C ARG A 650 5.05 -29.61 12.65
N MET A 651 3.87 -30.22 12.54
CA MET A 651 2.87 -29.76 11.58
C MET A 651 2.38 -28.36 11.97
N ALA A 652 2.34 -27.45 11.00
CA ALA A 652 1.85 -26.09 11.17
C ALA A 652 0.79 -25.77 10.10
N GLY A 653 -0.19 -26.68 9.97
CA GLY A 653 -1.16 -26.66 8.86
C GLY A 653 -0.69 -27.49 7.67
N ASP A 654 -1.48 -27.50 6.60
CA ASP A 654 -1.24 -28.29 5.38
C ASP A 654 -0.30 -27.60 4.38
N LYS A 655 0.06 -26.35 4.65
CA LYS A 655 1.00 -25.52 3.86
C LYS A 655 2.28 -25.18 4.57
N TYR A 656 2.41 -25.53 5.85
CA TYR A 656 3.59 -25.19 6.63
C TYR A 656 4.06 -26.31 7.53
N MET A 657 5.37 -26.34 7.75
CA MET A 657 5.99 -27.16 8.78
C MET A 657 6.95 -26.32 9.59
N LEU A 658 6.86 -26.44 10.92
CA LEU A 658 7.74 -25.77 11.85
C LEU A 658 8.82 -26.73 12.32
N LEU A 659 10.08 -26.38 12.05
CA LEU A 659 11.25 -27.05 12.59
C LEU A 659 11.76 -26.29 13.80
N GLU A 660 12.10 -26.99 14.88
CA GLU A 660 12.65 -26.40 16.11
C GLU A 660 13.90 -27.14 16.60
N TYR A 661 14.98 -26.41 16.91
CA TYR A 661 16.22 -27.01 17.42
C TYR A 661 16.39 -26.87 18.93
N GLY A 662 16.87 -27.91 19.60
CA GLY A 662 17.36 -27.85 20.98
C GLY A 662 16.28 -27.53 22.02
N PRO A 663 16.66 -27.20 23.26
CA PRO A 663 15.73 -26.76 24.31
C PRO A 663 15.18 -25.35 24.04
N LEU A 664 14.16 -24.93 24.81
CA LEU A 664 13.59 -23.57 24.80
C LEU A 664 14.53 -22.57 25.51
N LEU A 665 15.71 -22.34 24.93
CA LEU A 665 16.72 -21.42 25.43
C LEU A 665 17.20 -20.49 24.32
N LEU A 666 17.66 -19.28 24.69
CA LEU A 666 18.37 -18.42 23.76
C LEU A 666 19.81 -18.92 23.59
N ASP A 667 20.03 -19.68 22.54
CA ASP A 667 21.35 -20.16 22.12
C ASP A 667 21.60 -19.78 20.65
N LEU A 668 22.64 -18.97 20.42
CA LEU A 668 22.96 -18.47 19.09
C LEU A 668 23.42 -19.61 18.15
N ASP A 669 23.98 -20.70 18.68
CA ASP A 669 24.40 -21.84 17.86
C ASP A 669 23.20 -22.48 17.15
N LEU A 670 22.04 -22.51 17.82
CA LEU A 670 20.78 -22.97 17.24
C LEU A 670 20.37 -22.07 16.07
N ARG A 671 20.50 -20.75 16.23
CA ARG A 671 20.17 -19.80 15.16
C ARG A 671 21.12 -19.93 13.96
N PHE A 672 22.41 -20.13 14.19
CA PHE A 672 23.37 -20.36 13.13
C PHE A 672 23.12 -21.69 12.41
N ARG A 673 22.67 -22.72 13.14
CA ARG A 673 22.23 -23.98 12.54
C ARG A 673 20.99 -23.80 11.66
N VAL A 674 19.99 -23.03 12.10
CA VAL A 674 18.83 -22.62 11.26
C VAL A 674 19.32 -21.97 9.96
N PHE A 675 20.29 -21.07 10.04
CA PHE A 675 20.84 -20.43 8.84
C PHE A 675 21.54 -21.43 7.92
N ALA A 676 22.36 -22.34 8.47
CA ALA A 676 23.00 -23.38 7.68
C ALA A 676 21.98 -24.24 6.93
N LEU A 677 20.87 -24.61 7.60
CA LEU A 677 19.77 -25.33 6.96
C LEU A 677 19.09 -24.52 5.84
N MET A 678 18.82 -23.24 6.08
CA MET A 678 18.25 -22.36 5.07
C MET A 678 19.14 -22.25 3.83
N GLU A 679 20.44 -22.02 4.00
CA GLU A 679 21.39 -21.93 2.89
C GLU A 679 21.55 -23.27 2.17
N TRP A 680 21.46 -24.40 2.90
CA TRP A 680 21.44 -25.73 2.30
C TRP A 680 20.28 -25.88 1.30
N PHE A 681 19.05 -25.50 1.68
CA PHE A 681 17.91 -25.53 0.77
C PHE A 681 17.97 -24.49 -0.34
N LYS A 682 18.50 -23.29 -0.09
CA LYS A 682 18.68 -22.28 -1.15
C LYS A 682 19.66 -22.76 -2.22
N SER A 683 20.72 -23.46 -1.82
CA SER A 683 21.69 -24.05 -2.75
C SER A 683 21.15 -25.30 -3.47
N ARG A 684 20.09 -25.92 -2.93
CA ARG A 684 19.45 -27.13 -3.46
C ARG A 684 17.92 -26.94 -3.53
N PRO A 685 17.41 -26.10 -4.46
CA PRO A 685 15.99 -25.81 -4.54
C PRO A 685 15.15 -27.08 -4.68
N LEU A 686 14.12 -27.21 -3.85
CA LEU A 686 13.22 -28.35 -3.85
C LEU A 686 11.88 -27.93 -4.46
N PRO A 687 11.46 -28.47 -5.62
CA PRO A 687 10.19 -28.12 -6.24
C PRO A 687 9.02 -28.31 -5.28
N GLY A 688 8.21 -27.27 -5.10
CA GLY A 688 7.10 -27.24 -4.15
C GLY A 688 7.45 -26.65 -2.78
N LEU A 689 8.72 -26.43 -2.44
CA LEU A 689 9.11 -25.58 -1.32
C LEU A 689 9.01 -24.11 -1.76
N ILE A 690 8.14 -23.34 -1.13
CA ILE A 690 7.78 -21.97 -1.54
C ILE A 690 8.66 -20.95 -0.82
N GLU A 691 8.78 -21.07 0.50
CA GLU A 691 9.47 -20.06 1.32
C GLU A 691 10.06 -20.66 2.60
N LEU A 692 11.16 -20.07 3.06
CA LEU A 692 11.89 -20.43 4.28
C LEU A 692 11.98 -19.21 5.19
N SER A 693 11.34 -19.26 6.35
CA SER A 693 11.24 -18.12 7.25
C SER A 693 11.85 -18.46 8.62
N PRO A 694 12.98 -17.84 9.02
CA PRO A 694 13.67 -18.18 10.26
C PRO A 694 13.09 -17.47 11.48
N GLY A 695 12.94 -18.23 12.56
CA GLY A 695 12.83 -17.68 13.91
C GLY A 695 14.16 -17.66 14.65
N VAL A 696 14.11 -17.47 15.97
CA VAL A 696 15.30 -17.47 16.85
C VAL A 696 15.99 -18.84 16.86
N ARG A 697 15.23 -19.93 16.99
CA ARG A 697 15.73 -21.31 17.05
C ARG A 697 14.93 -22.27 16.18
N SER A 698 14.19 -21.72 15.23
CA SER A 698 13.22 -22.43 14.42
C SER A 698 13.30 -22.02 12.96
N LEU A 699 12.78 -22.88 12.08
CA LEU A 699 12.59 -22.59 10.66
C LEU A 699 11.17 -22.99 10.27
N GLN A 700 10.38 -22.03 9.80
CA GLN A 700 9.07 -22.28 9.20
C GLN A 700 9.26 -22.50 7.70
N LEU A 701 8.81 -23.65 7.20
CA LEU A 701 8.85 -24.00 5.79
C LEU A 701 7.45 -23.88 5.21
N ASN A 702 7.24 -22.94 4.28
CA ASN A 702 6.02 -22.86 3.47
C ASN A 702 6.20 -23.73 2.24
N TYR A 703 5.30 -24.68 2.00
CA TYR A 703 5.39 -25.60 0.88
C TYR A 703 4.02 -25.98 0.33
N ASP A 704 4.00 -26.42 -0.93
CA ASP A 704 2.83 -26.94 -1.59
C ASP A 704 2.81 -28.47 -1.55
N GLY A 705 2.02 -29.02 -0.62
CA GLY A 705 1.81 -30.46 -0.48
C GLY A 705 1.30 -31.18 -1.74
N ARG A 706 0.71 -30.44 -2.70
CA ARG A 706 0.25 -31.00 -3.99
C ARG A 706 1.42 -31.34 -4.91
N VAL A 707 2.55 -30.63 -4.77
CA VAL A 707 3.77 -30.76 -5.57
C VAL A 707 4.86 -31.50 -4.80
N LEU A 708 5.03 -31.18 -3.52
CA LEU A 708 6.01 -31.76 -2.60
C LEU A 708 5.32 -32.58 -1.51
N PRO A 709 5.25 -33.93 -1.64
CA PRO A 709 4.71 -34.79 -0.60
C PRO A 709 5.44 -34.63 0.73
N LEU A 710 4.70 -34.65 1.84
CA LEU A 710 5.24 -34.47 3.21
C LEU A 710 6.40 -35.43 3.51
N ALA A 711 6.29 -36.70 3.12
CA ALA A 711 7.36 -37.68 3.31
C ALA A 711 8.67 -37.25 2.62
N LYS A 712 8.61 -36.72 1.40
CA LYS A 712 9.80 -36.24 0.67
C LYS A 712 10.41 -35.00 1.31
N LEU A 713 9.58 -34.10 1.84
CA LEU A 713 10.05 -32.94 2.59
C LEU A 713 10.80 -33.38 3.86
N LEU A 714 10.21 -34.31 4.62
CA LEU A 714 10.84 -34.89 5.82
C LEU A 714 12.16 -35.60 5.50
N ASP A 715 12.19 -36.41 4.43
CA ASP A 715 13.42 -37.10 4.00
C ASP A 715 14.52 -36.09 3.61
N ALA A 716 14.16 -35.03 2.88
CA ALA A 716 15.10 -33.98 2.52
C ALA A 716 15.65 -33.24 3.74
N LEU A 717 14.81 -33.00 4.75
CA LEU A 717 15.24 -32.37 6.00
C LEU A 717 16.17 -33.26 6.82
N VAL A 718 15.87 -34.55 6.94
CA VAL A 718 16.74 -35.50 7.63
C VAL A 718 18.08 -35.63 6.90
N ALA A 719 18.07 -35.67 5.56
CA ALA A 719 19.29 -35.66 4.77
C ALA A 719 20.10 -34.37 4.97
N ALA A 720 19.45 -33.21 4.98
CA ALA A 720 20.10 -31.94 5.23
C ALA A 720 20.78 -31.93 6.60
N GLU A 721 20.09 -32.35 7.67
CA GLU A 721 20.67 -32.38 9.03
C GLU A 721 21.97 -33.18 9.14
N ALA A 722 22.10 -34.27 8.36
CA ALA A 722 23.29 -35.10 8.32
C ALA A 722 24.48 -34.43 7.59
N GLU A 723 24.21 -33.47 6.71
CA GLU A 723 25.22 -32.74 5.93
C GLU A 723 25.62 -31.40 6.56
N LEU A 724 24.83 -30.86 7.49
CA LEU A 724 25.10 -29.54 8.08
C LEU A 724 26.40 -29.54 8.90
N PRO A 725 27.26 -28.52 8.74
CA PRO A 725 28.45 -28.38 9.56
C PRO A 725 28.08 -28.05 11.02
N PRO A 726 28.98 -28.31 11.99
CA PRO A 726 28.81 -27.86 13.37
C PRO A 726 28.71 -26.33 13.46
N ALA A 727 27.84 -25.82 14.34
CA ALA A 727 27.59 -24.38 14.45
C ALA A 727 28.88 -23.58 14.75
N ALA A 728 29.74 -24.10 15.63
CA ALA A 728 31.03 -23.49 15.98
C ALA A 728 31.97 -23.23 14.78
N SER A 729 31.80 -23.96 13.67
CA SER A 729 32.61 -23.80 12.45
C SER A 729 32.06 -22.75 11.47
N LEU A 730 30.85 -22.22 11.73
CA LEU A 730 30.18 -21.31 10.83
C LEU A 730 30.77 -19.90 10.88
N THR A 731 30.87 -19.32 9.68
CA THR A 731 31.07 -17.88 9.48
C THR A 731 29.94 -17.38 8.60
N VAL A 732 29.22 -16.36 9.05
CA VAL A 732 28.10 -15.79 8.28
C VAL A 732 28.42 -14.39 7.78
N PRO A 733 27.91 -14.00 6.60
CA PRO A 733 27.91 -12.60 6.17
C PRO A 733 27.21 -11.75 7.23
N SER A 734 27.80 -10.62 7.59
CA SER A 734 27.31 -9.73 8.62
C SER A 734 27.86 -8.34 8.37
N ARG A 735 27.07 -7.31 8.72
CA ARG A 735 27.47 -5.90 8.63
C ARG A 735 27.32 -5.26 10.01
N LEU A 736 28.26 -4.40 10.39
CA LEU A 736 28.02 -3.43 11.45
C LEU A 736 27.21 -2.27 10.86
N VAL A 737 25.98 -2.08 11.32
CA VAL A 737 25.06 -1.02 10.89
C VAL A 737 24.89 -0.04 12.04
N ARG A 738 25.46 1.17 11.90
CA ARG A 738 25.36 2.20 12.93
C ARG A 738 24.14 3.10 12.70
N LEU A 739 23.21 3.09 13.65
CA LEU A 739 21.95 3.82 13.56
C LEU A 739 21.91 4.99 14.55
N PRO A 740 21.50 6.21 14.14
CA PRO A 740 21.26 7.30 15.08
C PRO A 740 20.03 6.98 15.92
N LEU A 741 20.05 7.29 17.22
CA LEU A 741 18.92 7.06 18.12
C LEU A 741 18.73 8.29 19.01
N ALA A 742 17.53 8.85 18.96
CA ALA A 742 17.02 9.77 19.98
C ALA A 742 16.41 8.94 21.10
N PHE A 743 17.06 8.91 22.26
CA PHE A 743 16.59 8.20 23.46
C PHE A 743 15.40 8.93 24.08
N ASP A 744 14.36 8.19 24.48
CA ASP A 744 13.08 8.72 24.99
C ASP A 744 12.56 9.88 24.13
N ALA A 745 12.31 9.65 22.84
CA ALA A 745 11.82 10.68 21.92
C ALA A 745 10.37 11.12 22.27
N ASP A 746 9.94 12.28 21.76
CA ASP A 746 8.56 12.76 21.95
C ASP A 746 7.52 11.73 21.46
N THR A 747 7.80 11.07 20.34
CA THR A 747 6.93 10.02 19.80
C THR A 747 6.86 8.78 20.68
N THR A 748 7.96 8.42 21.35
CA THR A 748 8.01 7.32 22.33
C THR A 748 7.10 7.62 23.51
N ARG A 749 7.20 8.82 24.10
CA ARG A 749 6.31 9.28 25.17
C ARG A 749 4.86 9.33 24.73
N ALA A 750 4.59 9.81 23.51
CA ALA A 750 3.23 9.87 22.97
C ALA A 750 2.60 8.48 22.81
N ALA A 751 3.36 7.48 22.37
CA ALA A 751 2.88 6.10 22.27
C ALA A 751 2.52 5.50 23.63
N ILE A 752 3.34 5.75 24.65
CA ILE A 752 3.08 5.32 26.03
C ILE A 752 1.84 6.04 26.59
N ALA A 753 1.72 7.36 26.38
CA ALA A 753 0.57 8.14 26.82
C ALA A 753 -0.74 7.66 26.16
N LYS A 754 -0.71 7.38 24.86
CA LYS A 754 -1.86 6.82 24.13
C LYS A 754 -2.27 5.46 24.69
N TYR A 755 -1.31 4.58 24.96
CA TYR A 755 -1.59 3.28 25.60
C TYR A 755 -2.27 3.42 26.96
N ARG A 756 -1.78 4.34 27.79
CA ARG A 756 -2.39 4.63 29.10
C ARG A 756 -3.82 5.12 28.98
N GLN A 757 -4.06 6.00 28.01
CA GLN A 757 -5.38 6.57 27.75
C GLN A 757 -6.38 5.54 27.23
N SER A 758 -5.97 4.66 26.31
CA SER A 758 -6.91 3.85 25.52
C SER A 758 -6.90 2.35 25.84
N VAL A 759 -5.91 1.84 26.58
CA VAL A 759 -5.73 0.39 26.79
C VAL A 759 -5.59 0.02 28.26
N ARG A 760 -4.56 0.56 28.93
CA ARG A 760 -4.27 0.24 30.34
C ARG A 760 -3.47 1.37 30.97
N ASP A 761 -4.11 2.11 31.87
CA ASP A 761 -3.48 3.27 32.53
C ASP A 761 -2.39 2.88 33.53
N THR A 762 -2.55 1.74 34.22
CA THR A 762 -1.62 1.28 35.26
C THR A 762 -1.09 -0.13 34.99
N ALA A 763 0.24 -0.26 34.94
CA ALA A 763 0.97 -1.52 34.83
C ALA A 763 2.38 -1.34 35.42
N PRO A 764 3.10 -2.41 35.76
CA PRO A 764 4.44 -2.27 36.32
C PRO A 764 5.45 -1.58 35.39
N TRP A 765 5.26 -1.68 34.07
CA TRP A 765 6.08 -0.99 33.07
C TRP A 765 5.68 0.48 32.84
N LEU A 766 4.67 0.99 33.56
CA LEU A 766 4.17 2.35 33.45
C LEU A 766 4.49 3.14 34.73
N PRO A 767 4.60 4.49 34.66
CA PRO A 767 4.45 5.32 33.46
C PRO A 767 5.68 5.38 32.55
N SER A 768 6.81 4.77 32.96
CA SER A 768 8.07 4.80 32.21
C SER A 768 8.63 3.40 31.96
N ASN A 769 8.72 3.05 30.68
CA ASN A 769 9.26 1.78 30.22
C ASN A 769 10.76 1.63 30.56
N VAL A 770 11.53 2.71 30.39
CA VAL A 770 12.97 2.73 30.66
C VAL A 770 13.29 2.65 32.15
N GLU A 771 12.46 3.27 32.99
CA GLU A 771 12.56 3.11 34.44
C GLU A 771 12.29 1.66 34.82
N PHE A 772 11.24 1.06 34.25
CA PHE A 772 10.94 -0.35 34.51
C PHE A 772 12.09 -1.27 34.12
N ILE A 773 12.70 -1.06 32.95
CA ILE A 773 13.91 -1.78 32.51
C ILE A 773 15.04 -1.61 33.54
N ARG A 774 15.26 -0.40 34.08
CA ARG A 774 16.26 -0.18 35.13
C ARG A 774 15.97 -1.05 36.37
N ARG A 775 14.74 -1.03 36.89
CA ARG A 775 14.36 -1.76 38.11
C ARG A 775 14.56 -3.26 37.97
N ILE A 776 13.99 -3.85 36.92
CA ILE A 776 13.97 -5.31 36.74
C ILE A 776 15.36 -5.88 36.47
N ASN A 777 16.30 -5.06 36.00
CA ASN A 777 17.69 -5.45 35.76
C ASN A 777 18.65 -5.09 36.90
N GLY A 778 18.18 -4.42 37.95
CA GLY A 778 19.02 -4.00 39.08
C GLY A 778 20.08 -2.97 38.69
N LEU A 779 19.74 -2.08 37.75
CA LEU A 779 20.63 -1.01 37.30
C LEU A 779 20.58 0.21 38.23
N PRO A 780 21.71 0.89 38.48
CA PRO A 780 21.75 2.05 39.36
C PRO A 780 20.86 3.22 38.90
N SER A 781 20.85 3.52 37.60
CA SER A 781 20.10 4.65 37.07
C SER A 781 19.52 4.41 35.66
N VAL A 782 18.63 5.30 35.18
CA VAL A 782 18.08 5.23 33.81
C VAL A 782 19.17 5.52 32.78
N GLU A 783 20.14 6.35 33.11
CA GLU A 783 21.32 6.63 32.27
C GLU A 783 22.16 5.36 32.05
N ASP A 784 22.14 4.38 32.98
CA ASP A 784 22.78 3.08 32.76
C ASP A 784 22.03 2.22 31.74
N VAL A 785 20.69 2.36 31.63
CA VAL A 785 19.89 1.73 30.57
C VAL A 785 20.28 2.32 29.22
N GLU A 786 20.32 3.65 29.13
CA GLU A 786 20.72 4.39 27.93
C GLU A 786 22.16 4.02 27.50
N ARG A 787 23.12 4.05 28.43
CA ARG A 787 24.52 3.66 28.16
C ARG A 787 24.62 2.22 27.68
N THR A 788 23.83 1.31 28.24
CA THR A 788 23.79 -0.09 27.80
C THR A 788 23.28 -0.20 26.36
N ILE A 789 22.23 0.55 26.00
CA ILE A 789 21.66 0.56 24.64
C ILE A 789 22.67 1.06 23.61
N TYR A 790 23.40 2.13 23.91
CA TYR A 790 24.43 2.66 23.00
C TYR A 790 25.69 1.79 22.93
N SER A 791 26.01 1.04 23.99
CA SER A 791 27.19 0.16 24.04
C SER A 791 26.94 -1.22 23.42
N ALA A 792 25.69 -1.62 23.29
CA ALA A 792 25.31 -2.92 22.77
C ALA A 792 25.54 -3.05 21.26
N ARG A 793 25.96 -4.25 20.84
CA ARG A 793 25.90 -4.71 19.45
C ARG A 793 24.80 -5.75 19.35
N TYR A 794 23.73 -5.42 18.66
CA TYR A 794 22.55 -6.26 18.52
C TYR A 794 22.64 -7.10 17.24
N LEU A 795 22.79 -8.42 17.38
CA LEU A 795 22.77 -9.34 16.26
C LEU A 795 21.33 -9.60 15.81
N VAL A 796 21.00 -9.26 14.57
CA VAL A 796 19.69 -9.50 13.96
C VAL A 796 19.49 -10.99 13.73
N LEU A 797 18.55 -11.60 14.46
CA LEU A 797 18.23 -13.02 14.37
C LEU A 797 17.14 -13.27 13.32
N GLY A 798 16.12 -12.42 13.30
CA GLY A 798 14.99 -12.51 12.37
C GLY A 798 14.54 -11.13 11.91
N LEU A 799 13.66 -11.09 10.91
CA LEU A 799 13.05 -9.88 10.39
C LEU A 799 11.53 -10.06 10.41
N GLY A 800 10.78 -8.97 10.46
CA GLY A 800 9.32 -9.00 10.57
C GLY A 800 8.78 -9.04 12.01
N ASP A 801 9.52 -8.52 13.01
CA ASP A 801 9.12 -8.39 14.42
C ASP A 801 8.92 -6.91 14.85
N VAL A 802 7.81 -6.25 14.52
CA VAL A 802 6.71 -6.76 13.70
C VAL A 802 6.55 -5.99 12.39
N TYR A 803 6.42 -6.74 11.29
CA TYR A 803 6.25 -6.28 9.91
C TYR A 803 7.46 -5.58 9.26
N LEU A 804 7.49 -5.62 7.92
CA LEU A 804 8.29 -4.76 7.03
C LEU A 804 9.77 -4.59 7.43
N GLY A 805 10.48 -5.70 7.61
CA GLY A 805 11.91 -5.69 7.90
C GLY A 805 12.27 -5.27 9.33
N ALA A 806 11.29 -5.11 10.23
CA ALA A 806 11.54 -4.88 11.65
C ALA A 806 12.38 -6.02 12.23
N PRO A 807 13.56 -5.75 12.83
CA PRO A 807 14.44 -6.80 13.31
C PRO A 807 13.93 -7.40 14.62
N CYS A 808 14.10 -8.71 14.79
CA CYS A 808 14.24 -9.32 16.11
C CYS A 808 15.74 -9.51 16.35
N ALA A 809 16.35 -8.67 17.17
CA ALA A 809 17.79 -8.66 17.40
C ALA A 809 18.13 -8.88 18.87
N VAL A 810 19.32 -9.39 19.17
CA VAL A 810 19.75 -9.63 20.55
C VAL A 810 21.17 -9.12 20.79
N PRO A 811 21.48 -8.54 21.95
CA PRO A 811 22.85 -8.20 22.29
C PRO A 811 23.78 -9.42 22.23
N ILE A 812 24.88 -9.27 21.47
CA ILE A 812 25.94 -10.29 21.37
C ILE A 812 26.54 -10.53 22.75
N ASP A 813 26.90 -9.46 23.47
CA ASP A 813 27.37 -9.53 24.85
C ASP A 813 26.20 -9.85 25.79
N PRO A 814 26.21 -10.99 26.52
CA PRO A 814 25.17 -11.33 27.47
C PRO A 814 24.96 -10.29 28.58
N ARG A 815 25.99 -9.48 28.90
CA ARG A 815 25.92 -8.40 29.89
C ARG A 815 25.09 -7.19 29.42
N HIS A 816 24.75 -7.13 28.13
CA HIS A 816 23.91 -6.08 27.56
C HIS A 816 22.46 -6.53 27.33
N ARG A 817 22.12 -7.78 27.65
CA ARG A 817 20.76 -8.34 27.50
C ARG A 817 19.85 -7.82 28.61
N LEU A 818 19.31 -6.62 28.42
CA LEU A 818 18.33 -6.02 29.32
C LEU A 818 17.05 -6.86 29.30
N GLN A 819 16.74 -7.53 30.40
CA GLN A 819 15.54 -8.34 30.55
C GLN A 819 14.32 -7.44 30.80
N THR A 820 13.21 -7.73 30.14
CA THR A 820 11.95 -7.02 30.33
C THR A 820 10.76 -7.87 29.91
N THR A 821 9.52 -7.41 30.15
CA THR A 821 8.31 -8.07 29.65
C THR A 821 7.80 -7.41 28.37
N LYS A 822 7.10 -8.18 27.54
CA LYS A 822 6.20 -7.61 26.54
C LYS A 822 4.95 -7.02 27.24
N TYR A 823 4.34 -6.00 26.66
CA TYR A 823 3.10 -5.38 27.12
C TYR A 823 1.96 -6.39 27.24
N ASN A 824 1.09 -6.22 28.24
CA ASN A 824 -0.11 -7.04 28.43
C ASN A 824 -1.36 -6.18 28.76
N PRO A 825 -2.33 -6.03 27.84
CA PRO A 825 -2.26 -6.42 26.41
C PRO A 825 -1.31 -5.48 25.63
N ALA A 826 -0.95 -5.87 24.40
CA ALA A 826 -0.08 -5.10 23.51
C ALA A 826 -0.69 -3.73 23.12
N ARG A 827 0.15 -2.77 22.73
CA ARG A 827 -0.30 -1.47 22.21
C ARG A 827 -1.02 -1.64 20.87
N THR A 828 -2.02 -0.79 20.64
CA THR A 828 -2.71 -0.68 19.35
C THR A 828 -1.99 0.22 18.34
N TRP A 829 -1.06 1.08 18.81
CA TRP A 829 -0.29 2.01 17.98
C TRP A 829 1.14 2.20 18.50
N THR A 830 2.09 2.20 17.58
CA THR A 830 3.52 2.50 17.74
C THR A 830 3.96 3.22 16.47
N ALA A 831 4.76 4.28 16.60
CA ALA A 831 5.24 5.03 15.44
C ALA A 831 6.34 4.27 14.67
N GLU A 832 6.51 4.59 13.38
CA GLU A 832 7.61 4.06 12.58
C GLU A 832 8.98 4.58 13.09
N GLY A 833 9.93 3.67 13.16
CA GLY A 833 11.30 3.90 13.63
C GLY A 833 11.46 3.82 15.14
N GLU A 834 10.37 3.59 15.90
CA GLU A 834 10.47 3.36 17.35
C GLU A 834 11.35 2.13 17.61
N VAL A 835 12.16 2.22 18.67
CA VAL A 835 13.02 1.14 19.16
C VAL A 835 12.41 0.60 20.44
N GLY A 836 12.27 -0.72 20.52
CA GLY A 836 11.71 -1.40 21.67
C GLY A 836 12.55 -2.57 22.16
N ILE A 837 12.40 -2.93 23.43
CA ILE A 837 12.99 -4.12 24.05
C ILE A 837 11.86 -5.02 24.61
N GLY A 838 11.88 -6.32 24.31
CA GLY A 838 10.86 -7.28 24.74
C GLY A 838 11.49 -8.63 25.07
N GLY A 839 11.36 -9.10 26.31
CA GLY A 839 12.24 -10.17 26.79
C GLY A 839 13.67 -9.63 26.86
N VAL A 840 14.57 -10.22 26.10
CA VAL A 840 15.95 -9.72 25.89
C VAL A 840 16.21 -9.21 24.47
N TYR A 841 15.17 -9.18 23.64
CA TYR A 841 15.26 -8.82 22.22
C TYR A 841 15.01 -7.34 22.01
N MET A 842 15.68 -6.77 21.02
CA MET A 842 15.48 -5.42 20.50
C MET A 842 14.77 -5.48 19.16
N CYS A 843 13.85 -4.55 18.93
CA CYS A 843 13.22 -4.32 17.64
C CYS A 843 13.26 -2.86 17.21
N VAL A 844 13.14 -2.64 15.90
CA VAL A 844 12.89 -1.34 15.28
C VAL A 844 11.62 -1.44 14.43
N TYR A 845 10.58 -0.69 14.78
CA TYR A 845 9.28 -0.78 14.11
C TYR A 845 9.38 -0.23 12.67
N GLY A 846 9.25 -1.09 11.66
CA GLY A 846 9.40 -0.72 10.24
C GLY A 846 8.26 0.14 9.66
N MET A 847 7.16 0.28 10.41
CA MET A 847 5.97 1.04 10.03
C MET A 847 5.16 1.40 11.27
N GLU A 848 4.15 2.25 11.10
CA GLU A 848 3.14 2.47 12.14
C GLU A 848 2.34 1.17 12.35
N SER A 849 2.36 0.61 13.56
CA SER A 849 1.77 -0.71 13.82
C SER A 849 1.45 -0.95 15.31
N PRO A 850 0.64 -1.98 15.64
CA PRO A 850 0.55 -2.51 16.99
C PRO A 850 1.92 -3.02 17.50
N GLY A 851 2.16 -3.00 18.81
CA GLY A 851 3.47 -3.37 19.35
C GLY A 851 3.46 -3.82 20.80
N GLY A 852 4.24 -4.85 21.10
CA GLY A 852 4.36 -5.43 22.45
C GLY A 852 5.63 -5.04 23.21
N TYR A 853 6.64 -4.45 22.57
CA TYR A 853 7.95 -4.24 23.20
C TYR A 853 7.98 -2.95 24.03
N GLN A 854 8.76 -2.91 25.11
CA GLN A 854 9.01 -1.71 25.91
C GLN A 854 9.79 -0.69 25.09
N LEU A 855 9.17 0.46 24.82
CA LEU A 855 9.77 1.52 24.00
C LEU A 855 10.89 2.25 24.73
N VAL A 856 11.98 2.55 24.01
CA VAL A 856 13.18 3.21 24.57
C VAL A 856 13.62 4.46 23.79
N GLY A 857 13.18 4.65 22.54
CA GLY A 857 13.57 5.78 21.71
C GLY A 857 13.18 5.59 20.24
N ARG A 858 13.70 6.45 19.35
CA ARG A 858 13.40 6.41 17.91
C ARG A 858 14.66 6.56 17.05
N THR A 859 14.73 5.80 15.96
CA THR A 859 15.82 5.80 14.97
C THR A 859 15.32 6.13 13.56
N VAL A 860 16.11 5.90 12.52
CA VAL A 860 15.72 6.04 11.10
C VAL A 860 14.80 4.91 10.62
N PRO A 861 14.05 5.10 9.53
CA PRO A 861 13.25 4.03 8.95
C PRO A 861 14.10 2.84 8.53
N VAL A 862 13.66 1.63 8.86
CA VAL A 862 14.25 0.37 8.37
C VAL A 862 13.57 -0.16 7.11
N TRP A 863 12.59 0.60 6.59
CA TRP A 863 11.83 0.29 5.38
C TRP A 863 11.66 1.53 4.49
N ASN A 864 11.81 1.36 3.18
CA ASN A 864 11.54 2.39 2.17
C ASN A 864 10.65 1.84 1.05
N THR A 865 9.37 2.23 1.08
CA THR A 865 8.34 1.69 0.17
C THR A 865 8.55 2.09 -1.29
N HIS A 866 9.01 3.30 -1.56
CA HIS A 866 8.90 3.88 -2.90
C HIS A 866 10.24 4.12 -3.59
N ARG A 867 11.27 4.49 -2.82
CA ARG A 867 12.53 4.99 -3.36
C ARG A 867 13.60 3.91 -3.35
N VAL A 868 14.33 3.83 -4.46
CA VAL A 868 15.57 3.06 -4.54
C VAL A 868 16.72 3.98 -4.12
N THR A 869 17.49 3.55 -3.14
CA THR A 869 18.65 4.28 -2.61
C THR A 869 19.82 3.31 -2.39
N ARG A 870 20.97 3.80 -1.93
CA ARG A 870 22.12 2.95 -1.59
C ARG A 870 21.75 1.89 -0.54
N GLU A 871 21.01 2.29 0.49
CA GLU A 871 20.63 1.42 1.60
C GLU A 871 19.36 0.59 1.32
N PHE A 872 18.54 1.02 0.36
CA PHE A 872 17.31 0.34 -0.09
C PHE A 872 17.38 0.04 -1.59
N PRO A 873 18.12 -0.98 -2.03
CA PRO A 873 18.26 -1.30 -3.44
C PRO A 873 16.96 -1.84 -4.03
N ALA A 874 16.84 -1.80 -5.36
CA ALA A 874 15.65 -2.26 -6.07
C ALA A 874 15.27 -3.70 -5.69
N GLY A 875 14.00 -3.91 -5.34
CA GLY A 875 13.49 -5.22 -4.87
C GLY A 875 13.76 -5.53 -3.40
N GLN A 876 14.54 -4.69 -2.70
CA GLN A 876 14.86 -4.86 -1.28
C GLN A 876 14.51 -3.57 -0.49
N PRO A 877 13.22 -3.31 -0.24
CA PRO A 877 12.78 -2.13 0.53
C PRO A 877 13.14 -2.18 2.02
N TRP A 878 13.77 -3.24 2.53
CA TRP A 878 14.21 -3.36 3.92
C TRP A 878 15.72 -3.12 4.07
N LEU A 879 16.11 -2.42 5.13
CA LEU A 879 17.49 -2.02 5.43
C LEU A 879 18.33 -3.19 5.95
N LEU A 880 17.81 -3.89 6.96
CA LEU A 880 18.54 -4.84 7.79
C LEU A 880 18.48 -6.26 7.21
N ARG A 881 19.57 -7.02 7.37
CA ARG A 881 19.73 -8.39 6.92
C ARG A 881 19.90 -9.32 8.12
N PHE A 882 19.67 -10.61 7.93
CA PHE A 882 20.01 -11.61 8.94
C PHE A 882 21.49 -11.49 9.30
N PHE A 883 21.77 -11.51 10.60
CA PHE A 883 23.08 -11.36 11.21
C PHE A 883 23.75 -10.00 11.05
N ASP A 884 23.07 -8.97 10.55
CA ASP A 884 23.55 -7.60 10.78
C ASP A 884 23.71 -7.35 12.28
N GLN A 885 24.67 -6.50 12.61
CA GLN A 885 24.99 -6.06 13.96
C GLN A 885 24.60 -4.60 14.06
N VAL A 886 23.45 -4.33 14.67
CA VAL A 886 22.97 -2.97 14.89
C VAL A 886 23.70 -2.38 16.09
N GLN A 887 24.23 -1.17 15.94
CA GLN A 887 24.79 -0.38 17.03
C GLN A 887 24.19 1.01 17.00
N PHE A 888 23.65 1.49 18.12
CA PHE A 888 23.10 2.83 18.19
C PHE A 888 24.16 3.85 18.57
N TYR A 889 24.00 5.09 18.09
CA TYR A 889 24.74 6.25 18.57
C TYR A 889 23.77 7.40 18.90
N PRO A 890 24.07 8.24 19.90
CA PRO A 890 23.17 9.31 20.32
C PRO A 890 23.05 10.37 19.23
N MET A 891 21.82 10.82 19.00
CA MET A 891 21.52 11.96 18.12
C MET A 891 20.33 12.75 18.71
N PRO A 892 20.44 14.07 18.86
CA PRO A 892 19.31 14.90 19.30
C PRO A 892 18.10 14.73 18.37
N GLU A 893 16.89 14.74 18.92
CA GLU A 893 15.66 14.47 18.14
C GLU A 893 15.46 15.43 16.94
N ALA A 894 15.79 16.71 17.11
CA ALA A 894 15.71 17.70 16.02
C ALA A 894 16.65 17.36 14.85
N GLU A 895 17.88 16.95 15.15
CA GLU A 895 18.87 16.52 14.15
C GLU A 895 18.44 15.19 13.50
N LEU A 896 17.92 14.25 14.30
CA LEU A 896 17.40 12.98 13.79
C LEU A 896 16.23 13.21 12.82
N ASN A 897 15.34 14.15 13.09
CA ASN A 897 14.21 14.44 12.21
C ASN A 897 14.66 14.96 10.83
N GLU A 898 15.70 15.80 10.80
CA GLU A 898 16.33 16.22 9.54
C GLU A 898 17.04 15.05 8.85
N PHE A 899 17.86 14.29 9.58
CA PHE A 899 18.56 13.12 9.05
C PHE A 899 17.58 12.12 8.44
N ARG A 900 16.47 11.82 9.12
CA ARG A 900 15.41 10.92 8.65
C ARG A 900 14.82 11.36 7.31
N ARG A 901 14.57 12.66 7.12
CA ARG A 901 14.03 13.22 5.87
C ARG A 901 15.00 13.08 4.71
N GLU A 902 16.28 13.37 4.93
CA GLU A 902 17.32 13.28 3.91
C GLU A 902 17.71 11.82 3.61
N PHE A 903 17.72 10.95 4.63
CA PHE A 903 17.96 9.52 4.51
C PHE A 903 16.88 8.83 3.67
N HIS A 904 15.60 9.14 3.90
CA HIS A 904 14.50 8.60 3.09
C HIS A 904 14.63 8.94 1.59
N ARG A 905 15.26 10.09 1.28
CA ARG A 905 15.51 10.57 -0.09
C ARG A 905 16.85 10.08 -0.67
N GLY A 906 17.65 9.33 0.09
CA GLY A 906 18.97 8.85 -0.33
C GLY A 906 20.07 9.93 -0.33
N ARG A 907 19.85 11.06 0.35
CA ARG A 907 20.83 12.17 0.46
C ARG A 907 21.65 12.15 1.75
N ALA A 908 21.18 11.42 2.77
CA ALA A 908 21.98 11.03 3.92
C ALA A 908 22.24 9.52 3.84
N THR A 909 23.39 9.07 4.34
CA THR A 909 23.80 7.65 4.30
C THR A 909 24.23 7.18 5.69
N LEU A 910 24.14 5.88 5.92
CA LEU A 910 24.55 5.28 7.19
C LEU A 910 26.00 4.80 7.13
N ASP A 911 26.65 4.74 8.29
CA ASP A 911 27.91 4.02 8.45
C ASP A 911 27.61 2.52 8.53
N ILE A 912 27.92 1.83 7.44
CA ILE A 912 27.73 0.39 7.27
C ILE A 912 29.05 -0.22 6.86
N VAL A 913 29.58 -1.12 7.70
CA VAL A 913 30.86 -1.80 7.49
C VAL A 913 30.63 -3.31 7.41
N GLU A 914 31.07 -3.94 6.33
CA GLU A 914 31.08 -5.40 6.21
C GLU A 914 32.00 -6.01 7.29
N GLN A 915 31.44 -6.85 8.15
CA GLN A 915 32.15 -7.46 9.27
C GLN A 915 31.58 -8.87 9.51
N PRO A 916 32.16 -9.92 8.89
CA PRO A 916 31.68 -11.28 9.05
C PRO A 916 31.60 -11.68 10.53
N PHE A 917 30.56 -12.44 10.89
CA PHE A 917 30.42 -12.99 12.23
C PHE A 917 30.91 -14.43 12.24
N ARG A 918 31.92 -14.71 13.08
CA ARG A 918 32.49 -16.05 13.28
C ARG A 918 32.00 -16.60 14.61
N VAL A 919 31.35 -17.77 14.58
CA VAL A 919 30.82 -18.40 15.79
C VAL A 919 31.95 -18.77 16.76
N SER A 920 33.08 -19.24 16.24
CA SER A 920 34.29 -19.53 17.02
C SER A 920 34.79 -18.33 17.84
N ASP A 921 34.78 -17.13 17.25
CA ASP A 921 35.27 -15.91 17.91
C ASP A 921 34.30 -15.50 19.04
N TYR A 922 32.99 -15.72 18.83
CA TYR A 922 31.97 -15.51 19.85
C TYR A 922 32.11 -16.50 21.01
N HIS A 923 32.36 -17.78 20.75
CA HIS A 923 32.61 -18.77 21.80
C HIS A 923 33.85 -18.43 22.62
N ALA A 924 34.96 -18.05 21.96
CA ALA A 924 36.17 -17.61 22.65
C ALA A 924 35.95 -16.36 23.51
N PHE A 925 35.07 -15.44 23.06
CA PHE A 925 34.63 -14.30 23.86
C PHE A 925 33.86 -14.73 25.11
N LEU A 926 32.88 -15.64 24.97
CA LEU A 926 32.09 -16.12 26.11
C LEU A 926 32.95 -16.84 27.15
N GLU A 927 33.92 -17.64 26.72
CA GLU A 927 34.83 -18.36 27.62
C GLU A 927 35.72 -17.39 28.40
N ARG A 928 36.35 -16.44 27.67
CA ARG A 928 37.24 -15.44 28.26
C ARG A 928 36.54 -14.56 29.30
N ASP A 929 35.31 -14.13 29.02
CA ASP A 929 34.56 -13.20 29.86
C ASP A 929 33.54 -13.91 30.78
N SER A 930 33.63 -15.24 30.91
CA SER A 930 32.61 -16.10 31.56
C SER A 930 32.29 -15.71 33.01
N LEU A 931 33.30 -15.34 33.80
CA LEU A 931 33.12 -14.91 35.20
C LEU A 931 32.33 -13.60 35.31
N ASP A 932 32.64 -12.62 34.47
CA ASP A 932 31.95 -11.33 34.46
C ASP A 932 30.51 -11.48 33.97
N ILE A 933 30.30 -12.31 32.95
CA ILE A 933 28.97 -12.66 32.45
C ILE A 933 28.13 -13.33 33.54
N ALA A 934 28.71 -14.28 34.29
CA ALA A 934 28.04 -14.97 35.37
C ALA A 934 27.67 -13.99 36.52
N ALA A 935 28.58 -13.11 36.90
CA ALA A 935 28.34 -12.10 37.93
C ALA A 935 27.22 -11.12 37.53
N PHE A 936 27.20 -10.67 36.27
CA PHE A 936 26.12 -9.83 35.75
C PHE A 936 24.77 -10.55 35.81
N LYS A 937 24.71 -11.79 35.30
CA LYS A 937 23.47 -12.60 35.29
C LYS A 937 22.94 -12.87 36.70
N ALA A 938 23.82 -13.12 37.67
CA ALA A 938 23.42 -13.33 39.06
C ALA A 938 22.71 -12.09 39.63
N ARG A 939 23.29 -10.89 39.45
CA ARG A 939 22.68 -9.62 39.88
C ARG A 939 21.34 -9.35 39.17
N GLN A 940 21.29 -9.57 37.86
CA GLN A 940 20.06 -9.40 37.08
C GLN A 940 18.96 -10.35 37.57
N THR A 941 19.30 -11.62 37.84
CA THR A 941 18.36 -12.63 38.34
C THR A 941 17.79 -12.25 39.70
N GLU A 942 18.62 -11.73 40.61
CA GLU A 942 18.18 -11.23 41.91
C GLU A 942 17.18 -10.08 41.77
N ALA A 943 17.50 -9.08 40.93
CA ALA A 943 16.61 -7.95 40.67
C ALA A 943 15.31 -8.35 40.00
N PHE A 944 15.36 -9.29 39.06
CA PHE A 944 14.21 -9.85 38.37
C PHE A 944 13.27 -10.57 39.36
N ASN A 945 13.82 -11.42 40.22
CA ASN A 945 13.05 -12.11 41.25
C ASN A 945 12.38 -11.12 42.21
N ALA A 946 13.12 -10.09 42.64
CA ALA A 946 12.58 -9.03 43.50
C ALA A 946 11.44 -8.24 42.82
N GLU A 947 11.55 -7.96 41.52
CA GLU A 947 10.47 -7.31 40.76
C GLU A 947 9.25 -8.22 40.62
N ARG A 948 9.45 -9.50 40.34
CA ARG A 948 8.36 -10.50 40.27
C ARG A 948 7.62 -10.62 41.61
N GLU A 949 8.35 -10.63 42.73
CA GLU A 949 7.76 -10.68 44.06
C GLU A 949 6.93 -9.41 44.36
N ARG A 950 7.40 -8.23 43.94
CA ARG A 950 6.62 -6.98 44.03
C ARG A 950 5.28 -7.10 43.28
N TRP A 951 5.29 -7.65 42.07
CA TRP A 951 4.08 -7.80 41.24
C TRP A 951 3.08 -8.81 41.82
N ALA A 952 3.59 -9.86 42.47
CA ALA A 952 2.75 -10.83 43.15
C ALA A 952 2.09 -10.20 44.39
N ALA A 953 2.81 -9.34 45.11
CA ALA A 953 2.33 -8.70 46.34
C ALA A 953 1.29 -7.59 46.08
N ASP A 954 1.41 -6.83 45.00
CA ASP A 954 0.52 -5.70 44.68
C ASP A 954 -0.69 -6.09 43.79
N GLY A 955 -0.79 -7.36 43.38
CA GLY A 955 -1.86 -7.88 42.52
C GLY A 955 -1.77 -7.44 41.05
N SER A 956 -0.69 -6.76 40.64
CA SER A 956 -0.50 -6.26 39.27
C SER A 956 -0.25 -7.36 38.24
N ALA A 957 0.11 -8.56 38.71
CA ALA A 957 0.28 -9.78 37.91
C ALA A 957 -1.04 -10.25 37.26
N SER A 958 -2.19 -10.02 37.89
CA SER A 958 -3.51 -10.42 37.37
C SER A 958 -4.26 -9.22 36.82
N HIS A 959 -4.16 -8.96 35.51
CA HIS A 959 -5.06 -8.03 34.84
C HIS A 959 -6.29 -8.78 34.34
N VAL A 960 -7.38 -8.70 35.08
CA VAL A 960 -8.71 -9.04 34.55
C VAL A 960 -9.08 -7.93 33.59
N VAL A 961 -9.11 -8.21 32.29
CA VAL A 961 -9.79 -7.32 31.34
C VAL A 961 -11.22 -7.24 31.83
N ALA A 962 -11.66 -6.06 32.29
CA ALA A 962 -13.02 -5.88 32.75
C ALA A 962 -13.96 -6.37 31.65
N GLU A 963 -14.83 -7.33 31.99
CA GLU A 963 -15.90 -7.68 31.06
C GLU A 963 -16.70 -6.40 30.80
N PRO A 964 -16.93 -6.06 29.52
CA PRO A 964 -17.68 -4.88 29.20
C PRO A 964 -19.07 -5.03 29.82
N VAL A 965 -19.46 -4.01 30.61
CA VAL A 965 -20.78 -3.93 31.23
C VAL A 965 -21.82 -4.05 30.12
N ALA A 966 -22.72 -5.03 30.25
CA ALA A 966 -23.84 -5.19 29.32
C ALA A 966 -24.62 -3.86 29.25
N PRO A 967 -24.97 -3.38 28.04
CA PRO A 967 -25.62 -2.09 27.90
C PRO A 967 -26.97 -2.08 28.63
N PRO A 968 -27.37 -0.96 29.25
CA PRO A 968 -28.77 -0.76 29.59
C PRO A 968 -29.60 -0.79 28.30
N PRO A 969 -30.83 -1.31 28.31
CA PRO A 969 -31.65 -1.41 27.10
C PRO A 969 -31.95 -0.02 26.53
N THR A 970 -31.52 0.25 25.30
CA THR A 970 -31.83 1.49 24.54
C THR A 970 -32.76 1.19 23.37
N HIS A 971 -33.87 0.51 23.63
CA HIS A 971 -34.88 0.19 22.61
C HIS A 971 -35.87 1.34 22.33
N ASP A 972 -35.79 2.46 23.04
CA ASP A 972 -36.87 3.46 23.06
C ASP A 972 -36.55 4.79 22.33
N LEU A 973 -35.46 4.88 21.56
CA LEU A 973 -35.18 6.09 20.77
C LEU A 973 -35.97 6.07 19.44
N VAL A 974 -36.94 6.97 19.32
CA VAL A 974 -37.73 7.18 18.10
C VAL A 974 -37.49 8.59 17.57
N ALA A 975 -37.16 8.71 16.28
CA ALA A 975 -37.03 10.01 15.63
C ALA A 975 -38.42 10.63 15.35
N PRO A 976 -38.63 11.94 15.61
CA PRO A 976 -39.86 12.62 15.24
C PRO A 976 -40.00 12.74 13.72
N ALA A 977 -41.19 13.10 13.23
CA ALA A 977 -41.45 13.27 11.79
C ALA A 977 -40.49 14.30 11.18
N GLY A 978 -39.74 13.90 10.15
CA GLY A 978 -38.69 14.72 9.52
C GLY A 978 -37.33 14.68 10.22
N GLY A 979 -37.21 14.00 11.36
CA GLY A 979 -35.95 13.74 12.07
C GLY A 979 -35.27 12.45 11.63
N ALA A 980 -34.06 12.22 12.14
CA ALA A 980 -33.26 11.03 11.84
C ALA A 980 -32.79 10.34 13.13
N LEU A 981 -32.91 9.01 13.12
CA LEU A 981 -32.28 8.14 14.10
C LEU A 981 -30.88 7.80 13.62
N VAL A 982 -29.86 8.20 14.38
CA VAL A 982 -28.47 7.89 14.06
C VAL A 982 -28.08 6.64 14.84
N ALA A 983 -27.76 5.57 14.12
CA ALA A 983 -27.39 4.28 14.68
C ALA A 983 -25.93 3.93 14.39
N SER A 984 -25.35 3.04 15.19
CA SER A 984 -24.00 2.54 14.94
C SER A 984 -24.00 1.72 13.65
N PRO A 985 -23.14 2.03 12.67
CA PRO A 985 -23.06 1.25 11.43
C PRO A 985 -22.40 -0.12 11.65
N ILE A 986 -21.70 -0.31 12.77
CA ILE A 986 -20.91 -1.49 13.08
C ILE A 986 -20.98 -1.85 14.56
N ALA A 987 -20.71 -3.11 14.90
CA ALA A 987 -20.49 -3.50 16.29
C ALA A 987 -19.10 -3.02 16.77
N GLY A 988 -19.03 -2.39 17.94
CA GLY A 988 -17.80 -1.83 18.48
C GLY A 988 -17.98 -1.20 19.85
N SER A 989 -17.00 -0.41 20.30
CA SER A 989 -17.09 0.43 21.50
C SER A 989 -17.18 1.89 21.07
N VAL A 990 -18.07 2.68 21.68
CA VAL A 990 -18.12 4.14 21.47
C VAL A 990 -16.83 4.74 22.02
N TRP A 991 -15.96 5.27 21.15
CA TRP A 991 -14.71 5.91 21.53
C TRP A 991 -14.95 7.35 21.99
N GLN A 992 -15.68 8.12 21.18
CA GLN A 992 -15.95 9.54 21.44
C GLN A 992 -17.35 9.93 21.00
N VAL A 993 -17.90 10.93 21.67
CA VAL A 993 -19.18 11.55 21.35
C VAL A 993 -18.97 13.07 21.39
N PRO A 994 -18.62 13.71 20.27
CA PRO A 994 -18.27 15.13 20.23
C PRO A 994 -19.47 16.08 20.33
N VAL A 995 -20.70 15.57 20.44
CA VAL A 995 -21.95 16.35 20.50
C VAL A 995 -22.71 16.10 21.80
N LYS A 996 -23.58 17.04 22.16
CA LYS A 996 -24.48 16.96 23.31
C LYS A 996 -25.93 17.21 22.88
N VAL A 997 -26.88 16.80 23.72
CA VAL A 997 -28.30 17.16 23.52
C VAL A 997 -28.43 18.68 23.52
N GLY A 998 -29.08 19.23 22.50
CA GLY A 998 -29.27 20.67 22.26
C GLY A 998 -28.30 21.27 21.22
N ASP A 999 -27.28 20.54 20.78
CA ASP A 999 -26.34 21.04 19.76
C ASP A 999 -26.98 20.99 18.36
N SER A 1000 -26.85 22.07 17.57
CA SER A 1000 -27.11 22.06 16.13
C SER A 1000 -25.96 21.39 15.39
N VAL A 1001 -26.29 20.47 14.49
CA VAL A 1001 -25.33 19.72 13.66
C VAL A 1001 -25.65 19.90 12.18
N ALA A 1002 -24.62 20.00 11.35
CA ALA A 1002 -24.76 19.97 9.90
C ALA A 1002 -24.91 18.53 9.38
N ALA A 1003 -25.53 18.35 8.22
CA ALA A 1003 -25.47 17.06 7.51
C ALA A 1003 -24.01 16.66 7.27
N SER A 1004 -23.70 15.37 7.42
CA SER A 1004 -22.37 14.77 7.40
C SER A 1004 -21.42 15.23 8.52
N GLN A 1005 -21.87 16.00 9.51
CA GLN A 1005 -21.06 16.29 10.69
C GLN A 1005 -20.86 15.03 11.52
N LYS A 1006 -19.63 14.80 12.02
CA LYS A 1006 -19.32 13.69 12.92
C LYS A 1006 -20.00 13.89 14.27
N VAL A 1007 -20.78 12.90 14.69
CA VAL A 1007 -21.58 12.93 15.92
C VAL A 1007 -21.19 11.85 16.92
N ALA A 1008 -20.53 10.78 16.48
CA ALA A 1008 -19.87 9.81 17.35
C ALA A 1008 -18.66 9.18 16.62
N ILE A 1009 -17.78 8.53 17.37
CA ILE A 1009 -16.69 7.70 16.85
C ILE A 1009 -16.80 6.34 17.53
N ILE A 1010 -16.86 5.27 16.74
CA ILE A 1010 -16.90 3.89 17.21
C ILE A 1010 -15.53 3.26 16.98
N GLU A 1011 -14.89 2.74 18.02
CA GLU A 1011 -13.77 1.83 17.89
C GLU A 1011 -14.30 0.44 17.51
N ALA A 1012 -14.07 0.04 16.26
CA ALA A 1012 -14.45 -1.26 15.74
C ALA A 1012 -13.39 -1.77 14.78
N MET A 1013 -13.17 -3.09 14.73
CA MET A 1013 -12.17 -3.70 13.83
C MET A 1013 -10.75 -3.11 13.99
N LYS A 1014 -10.41 -2.62 15.20
CA LYS A 1014 -9.16 -1.91 15.53
C LYS A 1014 -8.99 -0.57 14.79
N MET A 1015 -10.09 0.09 14.44
CA MET A 1015 -10.11 1.39 13.76
C MET A 1015 -11.14 2.32 14.40
N GLU A 1016 -10.95 3.61 14.20
CA GLU A 1016 -11.95 4.64 14.50
C GLU A 1016 -12.93 4.78 13.32
N VAL A 1017 -14.21 4.47 13.56
CA VAL A 1017 -15.29 4.56 12.58
C VAL A 1017 -16.15 5.77 12.94
N PRO A 1018 -16.09 6.88 12.17
CA PRO A 1018 -16.94 8.02 12.42
C PRO A 1018 -18.40 7.67 12.12
N VAL A 1019 -19.30 8.14 12.96
CA VAL A 1019 -20.75 8.15 12.72
C VAL A 1019 -21.14 9.59 12.43
N GLU A 1020 -21.79 9.79 11.29
CA GLU A 1020 -22.13 11.11 10.77
C GLU A 1020 -23.64 11.37 10.85
N ALA A 1021 -24.01 12.65 10.99
CA ALA A 1021 -25.38 13.12 10.95
C ALA A 1021 -25.95 12.98 9.53
N PRO A 1022 -27.04 12.21 9.30
CA PRO A 1022 -27.62 12.05 7.96
C PRO A 1022 -28.37 13.30 7.48
N ILE A 1023 -28.75 14.20 8.40
CA ILE A 1023 -29.46 15.46 8.14
C ILE A 1023 -28.85 16.56 8.99
N ALA A 1024 -29.06 17.82 8.59
CA ALA A 1024 -28.85 18.96 9.48
C ALA A 1024 -30.02 19.07 10.46
N GLY A 1025 -29.77 19.50 11.69
CA GLY A 1025 -30.79 19.63 12.72
C GLY A 1025 -30.21 19.73 14.13
N VAL A 1026 -31.06 19.56 15.15
CA VAL A 1026 -30.68 19.62 16.57
C VAL A 1026 -30.65 18.21 17.17
N VAL A 1027 -29.60 17.88 17.91
CA VAL A 1027 -29.51 16.62 18.67
C VAL A 1027 -30.52 16.67 19.83
N THR A 1028 -31.58 15.87 19.78
CA THR A 1028 -32.66 15.90 20.79
C THR A 1028 -32.59 14.76 21.80
N ALA A 1029 -31.86 13.69 21.49
CA ALA A 1029 -31.60 12.60 22.43
C ALA A 1029 -30.21 11.98 22.14
N LEU A 1030 -29.51 11.56 23.20
CA LEU A 1030 -28.18 10.96 23.11
C LEU A 1030 -28.11 9.74 24.04
N ALA A 1031 -27.98 8.55 23.47
CA ALA A 1031 -27.77 7.28 24.19
C ALA A 1031 -26.31 6.81 24.15
N ALA A 1032 -25.49 7.35 23.24
CA ALA A 1032 -24.07 7.02 23.14
C ALA A 1032 -23.26 7.67 24.27
N ALA A 1033 -22.36 6.89 24.88
CA ALA A 1033 -21.38 7.35 25.86
C ALA A 1033 -20.02 6.67 25.62
N PRO A 1034 -18.88 7.35 25.83
CA PRO A 1034 -17.57 6.71 25.70
C PRO A 1034 -17.45 5.43 26.53
N GLY A 1035 -16.90 4.37 25.93
CA GLY A 1035 -16.79 3.02 26.48
C GLY A 1035 -18.02 2.12 26.26
N LEU A 1036 -19.17 2.67 25.84
CA LEU A 1036 -20.39 1.88 25.60
C LEU A 1036 -20.17 0.89 24.45
N LEU A 1037 -20.42 -0.40 24.69
CA LEU A 1037 -20.48 -1.38 23.61
C LEU A 1037 -21.78 -1.25 22.83
N VAL A 1038 -21.65 -1.24 21.51
CA VAL A 1038 -22.77 -1.11 20.59
C VAL A 1038 -22.77 -2.23 19.55
N THR A 1039 -23.95 -2.67 19.14
CA THR A 1039 -24.12 -3.56 17.97
C THR A 1039 -24.42 -2.75 16.71
N ALA A 1040 -24.21 -3.35 15.54
CA ALA A 1040 -24.63 -2.72 14.29
C ALA A 1040 -26.15 -2.50 14.29
N GLY A 1041 -26.59 -1.30 13.91
CA GLY A 1041 -27.99 -0.87 13.95
C GLY A 1041 -28.45 -0.38 15.32
N GLN A 1042 -27.62 -0.41 16.37
CA GLN A 1042 -27.99 0.10 17.69
C GLN A 1042 -28.12 1.64 17.66
N PRO A 1043 -29.26 2.21 18.07
CA PRO A 1043 -29.45 3.67 18.13
C PRO A 1043 -28.43 4.35 19.05
N LEU A 1044 -27.81 5.43 18.56
CA LEU A 1044 -26.83 6.23 19.28
C LEU A 1044 -27.40 7.58 19.71
N LEU A 1045 -28.13 8.26 18.82
CA LEU A 1045 -28.74 9.57 19.07
C LEU A 1045 -29.89 9.86 18.09
N VAL A 1046 -30.66 10.91 18.39
CA VAL A 1046 -31.75 11.41 17.54
C VAL A 1046 -31.44 12.85 17.13
N ILE A 1047 -31.63 13.15 15.84
CA ILE A 1047 -31.55 14.50 15.28
C ILE A 1047 -32.96 14.90 14.83
N SER A 1048 -33.46 16.02 15.34
CA SER A 1048 -34.70 16.63 14.88
C SER A 1048 -34.41 17.75 13.88
N PRO A 1049 -35.25 17.97 12.85
CA PRO A 1049 -35.13 19.14 11.99
C PRO A 1049 -35.29 20.42 12.82
N GLU A 1050 -34.57 21.47 12.45
CA GLU A 1050 -34.73 22.81 13.06
C GLU A 1050 -36.11 23.41 12.81
#